data_AF-A0A2W0B2Z3-F1
#
_entry.id   AF-A0A2W0B2Z3-F1
#
_cell.length_a   1.000
_cell.length_b   1.000
_cell.length_c   1.000
_cell.angle_alpha   90.00
_cell.angle_beta   90.00
_cell.angle_gamma   90.00
#
_symmetry.space_group_name_H-M   'P 1'
#
loop_
_entity.id
_entity.type
_entity.pdbx_description
1 polymer ?
#
loop_
_entity_poly.entity_id
_entity_poly.type
_entity_poly.pdbx_seq_one_letter_code
_entity_poly.pdbx_strand_id
1 'polypeptide(L)'
;PVHSSMREISELIYETCKTYLVTQGKFLAVLWIFIAVIMALYFGILAPIPGHPVAFTLTIILAFSIVGILGSYGVAWFGIRVNTFANSRTAFAGLGGKPFPLYAIPLKAGMSIGMLLVSVELLIMLFILLFVPGDYAGPCFIGFAIGESLGAAALRIAGGIFTKIADIGSDLMKIVFKIKEDDARNPGVIADCTGDNAGDSVGPSADGFETYGVTGVALITFILLGVPNPTVQVQLLVWIFVMRIMMLVTSAVSYFINDGIAKARFANSDHMNFEAPLTSLVWITSILSMIATFIISKLMIPVVQGNETLWWKLSLIISCGTLAGAVIPELVKVFTSTESRHTKEVVISSREGGASLNILSGLVAGNFSAYYLGLTMVALMGLGYYFTQGLTPDLMLAPAVFAFGLVAFGFLGMGPVTIAVDSYGPVTDNAQSVYELSLIEHVPVAEIQREYKGPVNFQRAKDLLEENDGAGNTFKATAKPVLIGTAVVGATTMIFSIIMALTNGLRVNLANLSLLHAPFVLGLISGGAIIYWFTGASTQAVTTGAYRAVEFIKANIRLEGVEKASVSDSKKVVQICTQYAQKGMFNIFLAVFFVTLAFAFVEPFFFIGYLISIAVFGLYQAIFMANAGGAWDNAKKIVETELKQKGTALHDATVVGDTVGDPFKDTSSVAMNPIIKFTTLFGLLAVELAVHLTGERGAGLTNSLAVLFFAISMYFVWRSFYGMRIGSQKA
;
A
#
# COMPACT_ATOMS: atom_id res chain seq x y z
N PRO A 1 27.35 10.65 7.83
CA PRO A 1 27.81 12.04 7.60
C PRO A 1 26.88 12.76 6.62
N VAL A 2 26.56 14.02 6.91
CA VAL A 2 25.70 14.89 6.11
C VAL A 2 26.08 16.33 6.44
N HIS A 3 26.11 17.20 5.44
CA HIS A 3 26.35 18.63 5.63
C HIS A 3 25.22 19.28 6.45
N SER A 4 25.55 20.29 7.27
CA SER A 4 24.60 21.02 8.10
C SER A 4 23.39 21.54 7.30
N SER A 5 23.62 22.16 6.14
CA SER A 5 22.56 22.71 5.28
C SER A 5 21.54 21.66 4.80
N MET A 6 21.99 20.47 4.39
CA MET A 6 21.10 19.38 3.99
C MET A 6 20.38 18.75 5.18
N ARG A 7 21.05 18.69 6.34
CA ARG A 7 20.45 18.20 7.58
C ARG A 7 19.34 19.11 8.08
N GLU A 8 19.51 20.42 7.97
CA GLU A 8 18.46 21.39 8.35
C GLU A 8 17.18 21.19 7.54
N ILE A 9 17.29 20.91 6.24
CA ILE A 9 16.13 20.61 5.40
C ILE A 9 15.47 19.29 5.82
N SER A 10 16.24 18.22 6.03
CA SER A 10 15.63 16.94 6.41
C SER A 10 15.00 16.96 7.81
N GLU A 11 15.56 17.73 8.76
CA GLU A 11 14.91 17.96 10.06
C GLU A 11 13.65 18.83 9.92
N LEU A 12 13.64 19.83 9.02
CA LEU A 12 12.43 20.61 8.72
C LEU A 12 11.29 19.74 8.13
N ILE A 13 11.63 18.85 7.18
CA ILE A 13 10.69 17.87 6.64
C ILE A 13 10.18 16.98 7.78
N TYR A 14 11.09 16.46 8.62
CA TYR A 14 10.71 15.60 9.75
C TYR A 14 9.77 16.30 10.74
N GLU A 15 10.06 17.54 11.16
CA GLU A 15 9.18 18.33 12.05
C GLU A 15 7.77 18.51 11.47
N THR A 16 7.68 18.68 10.15
CA THR A 16 6.41 18.80 9.44
C THR A 16 5.66 17.45 9.43
N CYS A 17 6.36 16.36 9.12
CA CYS A 17 5.82 15.00 9.20
C CYS A 17 5.33 14.65 10.61
N LYS A 18 6.03 15.05 11.67
CA LYS A 18 5.59 14.84 13.06
C LYS A 18 4.25 15.49 13.33
N THR A 19 4.09 16.73 12.88
CA THR A 19 2.84 17.49 13.04
C THR A 19 1.68 16.80 12.30
N TYR A 20 1.94 16.33 11.08
CA TYR A 20 0.99 15.54 10.31
C TYR A 20 0.60 14.24 11.04
N LEU A 21 1.57 13.43 11.46
CA LEU A 21 1.31 12.15 12.12
C LEU A 21 0.53 12.30 13.43
N VAL A 22 0.87 13.28 14.28
CA VAL A 22 0.10 13.56 15.50
C VAL A 22 -1.36 13.90 15.18
N THR A 23 -1.57 14.65 14.10
CA THR A 23 -2.91 15.01 13.62
C THR A 23 -3.66 13.78 13.08
N GLN A 24 -2.98 12.88 12.38
CA GLN A 24 -3.53 11.60 11.96
C GLN A 24 -3.84 10.66 13.13
N GLY A 25 -2.98 10.59 14.15
CA GLY A 25 -3.21 9.76 15.34
C GLY A 25 -4.49 10.14 16.08
N LYS A 26 -4.76 11.45 16.22
CA LYS A 26 -6.04 11.94 16.77
C LYS A 26 -7.22 11.55 15.90
N PHE A 27 -7.06 11.61 14.59
CA PHE A 27 -8.10 11.24 13.65
C PHE A 27 -8.39 9.73 13.66
N LEU A 28 -7.35 8.89 13.73
CA LEU A 28 -7.46 7.44 13.91
C LEU A 28 -8.26 7.07 15.16
N ALA A 29 -8.03 7.76 16.28
CA ALA A 29 -8.81 7.54 17.50
C ALA A 29 -10.31 7.81 17.30
N VAL A 30 -10.67 8.83 16.50
CA VAL A 30 -12.06 9.12 16.15
C VAL A 30 -12.65 7.99 15.30
N LEU A 31 -11.92 7.51 14.28
CA LEU A 31 -12.41 6.41 13.43
C LEU A 31 -12.54 5.10 14.21
N TRP A 32 -11.61 4.84 15.14
CA TRP A 32 -11.62 3.65 15.99
C TRP A 32 -12.89 3.55 16.83
N ILE A 33 -13.43 4.66 17.33
CA ILE A 33 -14.68 4.68 18.11
C ILE A 33 -15.83 4.01 17.33
N PHE A 34 -15.95 4.25 16.03
CA PHE A 34 -17.01 3.64 15.21
C PHE A 34 -16.90 2.12 15.18
N ILE A 35 -15.68 1.61 14.99
CA ILE A 35 -15.42 0.16 14.93
C ILE A 35 -15.54 -0.46 16.32
N ALA A 36 -15.03 0.20 17.36
CA ALA A 36 -15.12 -0.24 18.74
C ALA A 36 -16.58 -0.42 19.19
N VAL A 37 -17.51 0.45 18.74
CA VAL A 37 -18.94 0.27 19.00
C VAL A 37 -19.45 -1.03 18.40
N ILE A 38 -19.14 -1.34 17.14
CA ILE A 38 -19.58 -2.59 16.49
C ILE A 38 -18.95 -3.82 17.15
N MET A 39 -17.65 -3.76 17.48
CA MET A 39 -16.96 -4.83 18.20
C MET A 39 -17.55 -5.05 19.60
N ALA A 40 -17.89 -3.97 20.32
CA ALA A 40 -18.53 -4.06 21.62
C ALA A 40 -19.94 -4.64 21.56
N LEU A 41 -20.73 -4.28 20.55
CA LEU A 41 -22.05 -4.89 20.34
C LEU A 41 -21.93 -6.38 20.03
N TYR A 42 -20.99 -6.76 19.17
CA TYR A 42 -20.81 -8.16 18.78
C TYR A 42 -20.24 -9.01 19.92
N PHE A 43 -19.01 -8.75 20.37
CA PHE A 43 -18.34 -9.57 21.39
C PHE A 43 -18.88 -9.33 22.81
N GLY A 44 -19.56 -8.20 23.05
CA GLY A 44 -20.10 -7.87 24.36
C GLY A 44 -21.52 -8.38 24.60
N ILE A 45 -22.36 -8.46 23.56
CA ILE A 45 -23.79 -8.75 23.73
C ILE A 45 -24.19 -10.03 22.99
N LEU A 46 -23.81 -10.17 21.71
CA LEU A 46 -24.35 -11.22 20.84
C LEU A 46 -23.52 -12.51 20.84
N ALA A 47 -22.20 -12.38 20.86
CA ALA A 47 -21.26 -13.49 20.86
C ALA A 47 -20.28 -13.38 22.05
N PRO A 48 -20.77 -13.34 23.30
CA PRO A 48 -19.89 -13.35 24.46
C PRO A 48 -19.13 -14.66 24.53
N ILE A 49 -17.84 -14.59 24.89
CA ILE A 49 -16.99 -15.77 25.01
C ILE A 49 -17.47 -16.62 26.18
N PRO A 50 -17.93 -17.88 25.95
CA PRO A 50 -18.48 -18.71 27.01
C PRO A 50 -17.47 -18.95 28.13
N GLY A 51 -17.94 -18.94 29.38
CA GLY A 51 -17.09 -19.22 30.55
C GLY A 51 -16.19 -18.08 31.02
N HIS A 52 -16.22 -16.91 30.36
CA HIS A 52 -15.41 -15.76 30.74
C HIS A 52 -16.25 -14.49 30.98
N PRO A 53 -15.83 -13.62 31.91
CA PRO A 53 -16.48 -12.32 32.09
C PRO A 53 -16.35 -11.45 30.85
N VAL A 54 -17.48 -10.99 30.31
CA VAL A 54 -17.54 -10.12 29.12
C VAL A 54 -16.66 -8.87 29.30
N ALA A 55 -16.70 -8.25 30.48
CA ALA A 55 -15.90 -7.07 30.77
C ALA A 55 -14.39 -7.32 30.57
N PHE A 56 -13.92 -8.54 30.83
CA PHE A 56 -12.52 -8.91 30.66
C PHE A 56 -12.19 -9.19 29.19
N THR A 57 -12.95 -10.09 28.54
CA THR A 57 -12.67 -10.51 27.16
C THR A 57 -12.85 -9.37 26.16
N LEU A 58 -13.92 -8.59 26.29
CA LEU A 58 -14.15 -7.42 25.43
C LEU A 58 -13.02 -6.39 25.56
N THR A 59 -12.56 -6.11 26.79
CA THR A 59 -11.47 -5.16 27.02
C THR A 59 -10.19 -5.63 26.33
N ILE A 60 -9.88 -6.93 26.40
CA ILE A 60 -8.68 -7.48 25.74
C ILE A 60 -8.81 -7.41 24.21
N ILE A 61 -9.96 -7.78 23.64
CA ILE A 61 -10.18 -7.72 22.18
C ILE A 61 -10.06 -6.28 21.68
N LEU A 62 -10.68 -5.32 22.38
CA LEU A 62 -10.55 -3.90 22.06
C LEU A 62 -9.10 -3.41 22.22
N ALA A 63 -8.39 -3.86 23.25
CA ALA A 63 -6.98 -3.54 23.43
C ALA A 63 -6.13 -4.05 22.25
N PHE A 64 -6.37 -5.26 21.76
CA PHE A 64 -5.66 -5.78 20.58
C PHE A 64 -5.98 -5.01 19.30
N SER A 65 -7.20 -4.47 19.14
CA SER A 65 -7.49 -3.55 18.03
C SER A 65 -6.68 -2.25 18.11
N ILE A 66 -6.47 -1.71 19.32
CA ILE A 66 -5.61 -0.55 19.52
C ILE A 66 -4.14 -0.93 19.24
N VAL A 67 -3.70 -2.11 19.68
CA VAL A 67 -2.34 -2.62 19.38
C VAL A 67 -2.14 -2.72 17.86
N GLY A 68 -3.13 -3.19 17.09
CA GLY A 68 -3.09 -3.21 15.63
C GLY A 68 -2.89 -1.82 15.03
N ILE A 69 -3.69 -0.83 15.47
CA ILE A 69 -3.55 0.57 15.03
C ILE A 69 -2.17 1.13 15.38
N LEU A 70 -1.71 0.90 16.62
CA LEU A 70 -0.42 1.37 17.10
C LEU A 70 0.75 0.68 16.39
N GLY A 71 0.58 -0.55 15.93
CA GLY A 71 1.53 -1.26 15.06
C GLY A 71 1.72 -0.53 13.74
N SER A 72 0.65 -0.34 12.96
CA SER A 72 0.69 0.41 11.70
C SER A 72 1.22 1.84 11.89
N TYR A 73 0.75 2.53 12.93
CA TYR A 73 1.17 3.89 13.25
C TYR A 73 2.64 3.96 13.68
N GLY A 74 3.10 3.03 14.51
CA GLY A 74 4.48 2.98 15.01
C GLY A 74 5.51 2.69 13.92
N VAL A 75 5.20 1.74 13.02
CA VAL A 75 6.05 1.46 11.85
C VAL A 75 6.09 2.66 10.90
N ALA A 76 4.98 3.38 10.72
CA ALA A 76 4.94 4.63 9.95
C ALA A 76 5.86 5.72 10.53
N TRP A 77 5.86 5.91 11.85
CA TRP A 77 6.80 6.83 12.53
C TRP A 77 8.26 6.45 12.29
N PHE A 78 8.57 5.16 12.38
CA PHE A 78 9.91 4.65 12.12
C PHE A 78 10.32 4.89 10.66
N GLY A 79 9.45 4.55 9.71
CA GLY A 79 9.68 4.74 8.28
C GLY A 79 10.03 6.18 7.92
N ILE A 80 9.23 7.14 8.39
CA ILE A 80 9.49 8.58 8.16
C ILE A 80 10.86 8.98 8.71
N ARG A 81 11.22 8.54 9.93
CA ARG A 81 12.49 8.96 10.52
C ARG A 81 13.67 8.35 9.78
N VAL A 82 13.57 7.10 9.37
CA VAL A 82 14.62 6.45 8.57
C VAL A 82 14.76 7.12 7.20
N ASN A 83 13.65 7.44 6.53
CA ASN A 83 13.66 8.10 5.23
C ASN A 83 14.25 9.52 5.29
N THR A 84 13.87 10.31 6.29
CA THR A 84 14.43 11.66 6.51
C THR A 84 15.90 11.66 6.91
N PHE A 85 16.43 10.55 7.45
CA PHE A 85 17.88 10.42 7.58
C PHE A 85 18.56 9.99 6.28
N ALA A 86 17.89 9.14 5.51
CA ALA A 86 18.42 8.59 4.28
C ALA A 86 18.45 9.64 3.17
N ASN A 87 17.40 10.45 2.99
CA ASN A 87 17.29 11.44 1.93
C ASN A 87 18.48 12.43 1.94
N SER A 88 18.81 13.02 3.10
CA SER A 88 19.90 13.98 3.21
C SER A 88 21.27 13.32 3.09
N ARG A 89 21.40 12.04 3.49
CA ARG A 89 22.64 11.28 3.31
C ARG A 89 22.86 10.89 1.84
N THR A 90 21.79 10.55 1.13
CA THR A 90 21.80 10.28 -0.32
C THR A 90 22.15 11.54 -1.09
N ALA A 91 21.51 12.67 -0.79
CA ALA A 91 21.82 13.97 -1.38
C ALA A 91 23.29 14.35 -1.18
N PHE A 92 23.80 14.20 0.06
CA PHE A 92 25.19 14.49 0.38
C PHE A 92 26.18 13.54 -0.30
N ALA A 93 25.85 12.26 -0.41
CA ALA A 93 26.66 11.28 -1.14
C ALA A 93 26.73 11.59 -2.65
N GLY A 94 25.68 12.22 -3.19
CA GLY A 94 25.60 12.79 -4.55
C GLY A 94 26.80 13.64 -4.93
N LEU A 95 27.33 14.43 -3.99
CA LEU A 95 28.42 15.38 -4.24
C LEU A 95 29.69 14.72 -4.80
N GLY A 96 29.91 13.43 -4.53
CA GLY A 96 31.03 12.67 -5.07
C GLY A 96 30.91 12.27 -6.54
N GLY A 97 29.75 12.47 -7.17
CA GLY A 97 29.51 12.14 -8.57
C GLY A 97 29.55 10.65 -8.91
N LYS A 98 29.39 9.76 -7.92
CA LYS A 98 29.38 8.30 -8.09
C LYS A 98 27.98 7.74 -7.86
N PRO A 99 27.47 6.83 -8.71
CA PRO A 99 26.10 6.33 -8.58
C PRO A 99 25.89 5.32 -7.45
N PHE A 100 26.87 4.45 -7.14
CA PHE A 100 26.68 3.36 -6.19
C PHE A 100 26.21 3.80 -4.77
N PRO A 101 26.76 4.86 -4.15
CA PRO A 101 26.27 5.34 -2.86
C PRO A 101 24.81 5.83 -2.89
N LEU A 102 24.37 6.40 -4.03
CA LEU A 102 23.01 6.92 -4.22
C LEU A 102 22.00 5.78 -4.34
N TYR A 103 22.44 4.60 -4.78
CA TYR A 103 21.67 3.36 -4.73
C TYR A 103 21.68 2.72 -3.33
N ALA A 104 22.87 2.61 -2.72
CA ALA A 104 23.05 1.79 -1.53
C ALA A 104 22.37 2.38 -0.29
N ILE A 105 22.34 3.72 -0.14
CA ILE A 105 21.74 4.38 1.02
C ILE A 105 20.21 4.23 1.04
N PRO A 106 19.46 4.56 -0.02
CA PRO A 106 18.02 4.34 -0.07
C PRO A 106 17.63 2.87 0.09
N LEU A 107 18.33 1.95 -0.57
CA LEU A 107 18.03 0.52 -0.41
C LEU A 107 18.23 0.05 1.04
N LYS A 108 19.30 0.48 1.70
CA LYS A 108 19.55 0.14 3.10
C LYS A 108 18.45 0.70 4.03
N ALA A 109 17.98 1.91 3.75
CA ALA A 109 16.86 2.51 4.46
C ALA A 109 15.58 1.67 4.29
N GLY A 110 15.21 1.36 3.04
CA GLY A 110 14.05 0.52 2.73
C GLY A 110 14.11 -0.86 3.38
N MET A 111 15.27 -1.54 3.32
CA MET A 111 15.46 -2.84 3.98
C MET A 111 15.30 -2.74 5.50
N SER A 112 15.77 -1.66 6.11
CA SER A 112 15.61 -1.45 7.57
C SER A 112 14.13 -1.31 7.94
N ILE A 113 13.35 -0.61 7.13
CA ILE A 113 11.90 -0.44 7.31
C ILE A 113 11.18 -1.78 7.13
N GLY A 114 11.42 -2.47 6.03
CA GLY A 114 10.77 -3.76 5.73
C GLY A 114 11.08 -4.83 6.78
N MET A 115 12.33 -4.93 7.24
CA MET A 115 12.71 -5.88 8.28
C MET A 115 12.07 -5.57 9.64
N LEU A 116 12.04 -4.29 10.05
CA LEU A 116 11.39 -3.90 11.30
C LEU A 116 9.89 -4.19 11.26
N LEU A 117 9.22 -3.75 10.19
CA LEU A 117 7.79 -3.92 9.99
C LEU A 117 7.35 -5.38 10.19
N VAL A 118 7.96 -6.29 9.42
CA VAL A 118 7.60 -7.71 9.45
C VAL A 118 7.98 -8.34 10.80
N SER A 119 9.09 -7.91 11.41
CA SER A 119 9.49 -8.42 12.73
C SER A 119 8.52 -8.00 13.84
N VAL A 120 8.05 -6.74 13.82
CA VAL A 120 7.11 -6.22 14.81
C VAL A 120 5.74 -6.89 14.66
N GLU A 121 5.25 -7.02 13.42
CA GLU A 121 4.01 -7.73 13.11
C GLU A 121 4.05 -9.17 13.62
N LEU A 122 5.09 -9.91 13.23
CA LEU A 122 5.26 -11.31 13.62
C LEU A 122 5.39 -11.49 15.13
N LEU A 123 6.11 -10.58 15.81
CA LEU A 123 6.24 -10.61 17.26
C LEU A 123 4.89 -10.43 17.96
N ILE A 124 4.05 -9.51 17.49
CA ILE A 124 2.73 -9.27 18.08
C ILE A 124 1.82 -10.48 17.83
N MET A 125 1.81 -11.04 16.61
CA MET A 125 1.03 -12.25 16.34
C MET A 125 1.50 -13.46 17.16
N LEU A 126 2.81 -13.66 17.31
CA LEU A 126 3.36 -14.70 18.17
C LEU A 126 2.98 -14.48 19.63
N PHE A 127 2.94 -13.22 20.07
CA PHE A 127 2.49 -12.90 21.42
C PHE A 127 1.03 -13.31 21.64
N ILE A 128 0.15 -13.03 20.68
CA ILE A 128 -1.24 -13.49 20.73
C ILE A 128 -1.29 -15.02 20.76
N LEU A 129 -0.54 -15.70 19.88
CA LEU A 129 -0.56 -17.16 19.80
C LEU A 129 -0.07 -17.86 21.09
N LEU A 130 0.98 -17.33 21.73
CA LEU A 130 1.67 -18.01 22.82
C LEU A 130 1.16 -17.62 24.21
N PHE A 131 0.69 -16.38 24.38
CA PHE A 131 0.36 -15.85 25.71
C PHE A 131 -1.12 -15.54 25.90
N VAL A 132 -1.92 -15.48 24.83
CA VAL A 132 -3.38 -15.35 24.95
C VAL A 132 -4.00 -16.75 25.00
N PRO A 133 -4.82 -17.06 26.01
CA PRO A 133 -5.54 -18.34 26.09
C PRO A 133 -6.33 -18.66 24.81
N GLY A 134 -6.30 -19.93 24.41
CA GLY A 134 -6.87 -20.41 23.14
C GLY A 134 -8.36 -20.08 22.97
N ASP A 135 -9.11 -20.02 24.07
CA ASP A 135 -10.56 -19.74 24.07
C ASP A 135 -10.90 -18.36 23.50
N TYR A 136 -9.98 -17.39 23.59
CA TYR A 136 -10.19 -16.03 23.09
C TYR A 136 -9.04 -15.50 22.22
N ALA A 137 -8.03 -16.31 21.91
CA ALA A 137 -6.96 -15.93 20.98
C ALA A 137 -7.49 -15.60 19.57
N GLY A 138 -8.46 -16.38 19.06
CA GLY A 138 -9.10 -16.12 17.75
C GLY A 138 -9.76 -14.73 17.67
N PRO A 139 -10.69 -14.39 18.58
CA PRO A 139 -11.24 -13.04 18.68
C PRO A 139 -10.20 -11.93 18.83
N CYS A 140 -9.10 -12.17 19.56
CA CYS A 140 -7.99 -11.22 19.68
C CYS A 140 -7.24 -11.01 18.35
N PHE A 141 -7.00 -12.08 17.57
CA PHE A 141 -6.45 -11.96 16.21
C PHE A 141 -7.36 -11.15 15.29
N ILE A 142 -8.68 -11.36 15.36
CA ILE A 142 -9.65 -10.58 14.58
C ILE A 142 -9.63 -9.11 15.01
N GLY A 143 -9.63 -8.84 16.33
CA GLY A 143 -9.53 -7.49 16.86
C GLY A 143 -8.25 -6.78 16.40
N PHE A 144 -7.11 -7.46 16.48
CA PHE A 144 -5.83 -6.99 15.96
C PHE A 144 -5.89 -6.68 14.46
N ALA A 145 -6.39 -7.63 13.65
CA ALA A 145 -6.50 -7.50 12.19
C ALA A 145 -7.39 -6.33 11.75
N ILE A 146 -8.51 -6.12 12.43
CA ILE A 146 -9.41 -4.97 12.18
C ILE A 146 -8.68 -3.66 12.53
N GLY A 147 -7.92 -3.65 13.63
CA GLY A 147 -7.15 -2.49 14.07
C GLY A 147 -6.07 -2.07 13.07
N GLU A 148 -5.23 -3.00 12.63
CA GLU A 148 -4.20 -2.73 11.62
C GLU A 148 -4.82 -2.32 10.27
N SER A 149 -5.94 -2.94 9.87
CA SER A 149 -6.71 -2.58 8.67
C SER A 149 -7.20 -1.14 8.70
N LEU A 150 -7.75 -0.70 9.84
CA LEU A 150 -8.16 0.69 10.03
C LEU A 150 -6.97 1.65 9.93
N GLY A 151 -5.89 1.31 10.63
CA GLY A 151 -4.66 2.11 10.64
C GLY A 151 -4.11 2.29 9.23
N ALA A 152 -3.93 1.19 8.50
CA ALA A 152 -3.44 1.19 7.12
C ALA A 152 -4.37 1.95 6.16
N ALA A 153 -5.68 1.69 6.18
CA ALA A 153 -6.64 2.35 5.30
C ALA A 153 -6.62 3.87 5.48
N ALA A 154 -6.68 4.34 6.73
CA ALA A 154 -6.69 5.76 7.02
C ALA A 154 -5.36 6.44 6.72
N LEU A 155 -4.22 5.85 7.09
CA LEU A 155 -2.91 6.41 6.80
C LEU A 155 -2.61 6.44 5.30
N ARG A 156 -2.98 5.39 4.55
CA ARG A 156 -2.77 5.30 3.09
C ARG A 156 -3.63 6.31 2.34
N ILE A 157 -4.92 6.41 2.66
CA ILE A 157 -5.83 7.33 1.97
C ILE A 157 -5.53 8.78 2.33
N ALA A 158 -5.45 9.11 3.62
CA ALA A 158 -5.18 10.48 4.04
C ALA A 158 -3.78 10.92 3.61
N GLY A 159 -2.79 10.03 3.69
CA GLY A 159 -1.43 10.25 3.19
C GLY A 159 -1.42 10.51 1.70
N GLY A 160 -2.04 9.63 0.90
CA GLY A 160 -2.17 9.78 -0.56
C GLY A 160 -2.83 11.09 -0.96
N ILE A 161 -3.95 11.44 -0.33
CA ILE A 161 -4.63 12.73 -0.60
C ILE A 161 -3.70 13.90 -0.23
N PHE A 162 -3.02 13.84 0.91
CA PHE A 162 -2.11 14.90 1.34
C PHE A 162 -0.96 15.09 0.33
N THR A 163 -0.25 14.01 -0.04
CA THR A 163 0.91 14.10 -0.94
C THR A 163 0.48 14.65 -2.29
N LYS A 164 -0.57 14.11 -2.91
CA LYS A 164 -0.94 14.55 -4.26
C LYS A 164 -1.60 15.92 -4.31
N ILE A 165 -2.11 16.45 -3.19
CA ILE A 165 -2.47 17.88 -3.11
C ILE A 165 -1.22 18.76 -3.16
N ALA A 166 -0.17 18.37 -2.43
CA ALA A 166 1.07 19.11 -2.34
C ALA A 166 1.85 19.05 -3.65
N ASP A 167 1.99 17.84 -4.22
CA ASP A 167 2.67 17.54 -5.48
C ASP A 167 2.08 18.33 -6.65
N ILE A 168 0.80 18.13 -6.98
CA ILE A 168 0.11 18.91 -8.03
C ILE A 168 0.16 20.42 -7.75
N GLY A 169 0.05 20.81 -6.48
CA GLY A 169 0.17 22.19 -6.04
C GLY A 169 1.52 22.82 -6.39
N SER A 170 2.60 22.07 -6.17
CA SER A 170 3.97 22.45 -6.45
C SER A 170 4.32 22.35 -7.94
N ASP A 171 3.96 21.25 -8.58
CA ASP A 171 4.34 20.93 -9.95
C ASP A 171 3.67 21.80 -11.00
N LEU A 172 2.43 22.24 -10.76
CA LEU A 172 1.78 23.20 -11.65
C LEU A 172 2.52 24.56 -11.68
N MET A 173 3.38 24.86 -10.70
CA MET A 173 4.22 26.07 -10.73
C MET A 173 5.31 25.98 -11.79
N LYS A 174 5.75 24.77 -12.18
CA LYS A 174 6.68 24.55 -13.31
C LYS A 174 6.09 25.10 -14.61
N ILE A 175 4.79 24.91 -14.83
CA ILE A 175 4.09 25.41 -16.02
C ILE A 175 3.82 26.92 -15.91
N VAL A 176 3.31 27.35 -14.75
CA VAL A 176 2.83 28.74 -14.56
C VAL A 176 3.97 29.74 -14.50
N PHE A 177 5.04 29.41 -13.79
CA PHE A 177 6.16 30.33 -13.53
C PHE A 177 7.47 29.92 -14.20
N LYS A 178 7.51 28.77 -14.90
CA LYS A 178 8.71 28.26 -15.59
C LYS A 178 9.93 28.14 -14.66
N ILE A 179 9.68 27.74 -13.42
CA ILE A 179 10.69 27.43 -12.41
C ILE A 179 11.12 25.96 -12.50
N LYS A 180 12.27 25.63 -11.87
CA LYS A 180 12.73 24.25 -11.74
C LYS A 180 11.83 23.44 -10.79
N GLU A 181 11.87 22.12 -10.92
CA GLU A 181 11.38 21.19 -9.89
C GLU A 181 12.07 21.48 -8.55
N ASP A 182 11.31 21.41 -7.46
CA ASP A 182 11.78 21.66 -6.08
C ASP A 182 12.49 23.00 -5.84
N ASP A 183 12.12 24.04 -6.59
CA ASP A 183 12.65 25.38 -6.38
C ASP A 183 12.43 25.86 -4.94
N ALA A 184 13.49 26.24 -4.24
CA ALA A 184 13.43 26.67 -2.85
C ALA A 184 12.51 27.87 -2.59
N ARG A 185 12.15 28.64 -3.63
CA ARG A 185 11.21 29.78 -3.55
C ARG A 185 9.74 29.34 -3.61
N ASN A 186 9.46 28.11 -4.01
CA ASN A 186 8.10 27.56 -4.03
C ASN A 186 7.71 27.08 -2.62
N PRO A 187 6.69 27.71 -1.97
CA PRO A 187 6.29 27.32 -0.62
C PRO A 187 5.69 25.91 -0.54
N GLY A 188 5.30 25.31 -1.67
CA GLY A 188 4.72 23.96 -1.74
C GLY A 188 5.72 22.83 -1.53
N VAL A 189 7.01 23.02 -1.82
CA VAL A 189 8.00 21.93 -1.89
C VAL A 189 8.18 21.22 -0.53
N ILE A 190 8.16 21.96 0.59
CA ILE A 190 8.22 21.32 1.92
C ILE A 190 6.98 20.45 2.19
N ALA A 191 5.80 20.89 1.72
CA ALA A 191 4.59 20.09 1.84
C ALA A 191 4.65 18.85 0.95
N ASP A 192 5.28 18.98 -0.22
CA ASP A 192 5.50 17.89 -1.16
C ASP A 192 6.41 16.81 -0.56
N CYS A 193 7.60 17.20 -0.08
CA CYS A 193 8.51 16.28 0.60
C CYS A 193 7.87 15.64 1.85
N THR A 194 7.08 16.42 2.59
CA THR A 194 6.30 15.89 3.72
C THR A 194 5.29 14.85 3.23
N GLY A 195 4.69 15.09 2.08
CA GLY A 195 3.78 14.21 1.37
C GLY A 195 4.42 12.88 1.00
N ASP A 196 5.60 12.87 0.39
CA ASP A 196 6.24 11.60 -0.01
C ASP A 196 6.55 10.74 1.21
N ASN A 197 6.87 11.38 2.34
CA ASN A 197 6.97 10.68 3.61
C ASN A 197 5.59 10.23 4.14
N ALA A 198 4.58 11.10 4.13
CA ALA A 198 3.26 10.85 4.70
C ALA A 198 2.37 9.89 3.89
N GLY A 199 2.55 9.80 2.58
CA GLY A 199 1.77 8.98 1.65
C GLY A 199 2.61 7.83 1.09
N ASP A 200 3.76 8.15 0.50
CA ASP A 200 4.56 7.19 -0.26
C ASP A 200 5.53 6.37 0.59
N SER A 201 5.83 6.79 1.82
CA SER A 201 6.60 6.00 2.80
C SER A 201 5.74 5.39 3.90
N VAL A 202 4.91 6.21 4.56
CA VAL A 202 3.97 5.75 5.59
C VAL A 202 2.95 4.79 5.00
N GLY A 203 2.47 5.08 3.79
CA GLY A 203 1.47 4.27 3.14
C GLY A 203 1.92 2.82 2.96
N PRO A 204 3.02 2.54 2.24
CA PRO A 204 3.51 1.16 2.08
C PRO A 204 3.92 0.52 3.41
N SER A 205 4.42 1.31 4.36
CA SER A 205 4.79 0.80 5.68
C SER A 205 3.56 0.32 6.48
N ALA A 206 2.49 1.11 6.53
CA ALA A 206 1.27 0.75 7.23
C ALA A 206 0.48 -0.34 6.49
N ASP A 207 0.39 -0.22 5.16
CA ASP A 207 -0.21 -1.22 4.26
C ASP A 207 0.54 -2.54 4.30
N GLY A 208 1.88 -2.50 4.32
CA GLY A 208 2.71 -3.68 4.49
C GLY A 208 2.47 -4.38 5.83
N PHE A 209 2.44 -3.63 6.94
CA PHE A 209 2.15 -4.20 8.27
C PHE A 209 0.82 -4.95 8.27
N GLU A 210 -0.22 -4.29 7.79
CA GLU A 210 -1.56 -4.84 7.64
C GLU A 210 -1.60 -6.05 6.70
N THR A 211 -0.94 -5.98 5.54
CA THR A 211 -0.93 -7.07 4.56
C THR A 211 -0.41 -8.36 5.18
N TYR A 212 0.65 -8.24 5.98
CA TYR A 212 1.25 -9.36 6.68
C TYR A 212 0.34 -9.92 7.77
N GLY A 213 -0.20 -9.06 8.65
CA GLY A 213 -1.12 -9.47 9.71
C GLY A 213 -2.38 -10.14 9.16
N VAL A 214 -3.08 -9.45 8.27
CA VAL A 214 -4.35 -9.89 7.71
C VAL A 214 -4.23 -11.20 6.94
N THR A 215 -3.19 -11.36 6.11
CA THR A 215 -2.96 -12.64 5.41
C THR A 215 -2.68 -13.78 6.39
N GLY A 216 -2.04 -13.48 7.51
CA GLY A 216 -1.79 -14.44 8.60
C GLY A 216 -3.06 -14.85 9.30
N VAL A 217 -3.84 -13.86 9.73
CA VAL A 217 -5.13 -14.07 10.38
C VAL A 217 -6.10 -14.81 9.44
N ALA A 218 -6.09 -14.54 8.14
CA ALA A 218 -6.88 -15.27 7.16
C ALA A 218 -6.50 -16.76 7.10
N LEU A 219 -5.22 -17.09 7.04
CA LEU A 219 -4.76 -18.48 7.05
C LEU A 219 -5.01 -19.19 8.38
N ILE A 220 -4.78 -18.50 9.52
CA ILE A 220 -5.08 -19.04 10.85
C ILE A 220 -6.58 -19.36 10.95
N THR A 221 -7.43 -18.41 10.57
CA THR A 221 -8.89 -18.58 10.58
C THR A 221 -9.31 -19.73 9.65
N PHE A 222 -8.72 -19.81 8.46
CA PHE A 222 -8.98 -20.92 7.55
C PHE A 222 -8.58 -22.27 8.17
N ILE A 223 -7.39 -22.39 8.76
CA ILE A 223 -6.92 -23.64 9.36
C ILE A 223 -7.88 -24.08 10.48
N LEU A 224 -8.30 -23.15 11.33
CA LEU A 224 -9.20 -23.45 12.45
C LEU A 224 -10.60 -23.90 12.00
N LEU A 225 -11.13 -23.33 10.91
CA LEU A 225 -12.47 -23.65 10.40
C LEU A 225 -12.49 -24.79 9.38
N GLY A 226 -11.42 -24.92 8.60
CA GLY A 226 -11.33 -25.80 7.43
C GLY A 226 -10.64 -27.12 7.68
N VAL A 227 -9.81 -27.25 8.73
CA VAL A 227 -9.07 -28.49 9.05
C VAL A 227 -9.73 -29.16 10.25
N PRO A 228 -10.33 -30.36 10.13
CA PRO A 228 -11.06 -30.98 11.23
C PRO A 228 -10.19 -31.51 12.37
N ASN A 229 -8.95 -31.91 12.07
CA ASN A 229 -8.07 -32.59 13.03
C ASN A 229 -7.21 -31.57 13.81
N PRO A 230 -7.35 -31.45 15.15
CA PRO A 230 -6.58 -30.48 15.95
C PRO A 230 -5.06 -30.65 15.87
N THR A 231 -4.56 -31.87 15.76
CA THR A 231 -3.12 -32.13 15.62
C THR A 231 -2.59 -31.57 14.30
N VAL A 232 -3.36 -31.70 13.23
CA VAL A 232 -3.00 -31.13 11.91
C VAL A 232 -3.10 -29.61 11.95
N GLN A 233 -4.09 -29.04 12.65
CA GLN A 233 -4.18 -27.59 12.86
C GLN A 233 -2.91 -27.05 13.51
N VAL A 234 -2.48 -27.62 14.64
CA VAL A 234 -1.26 -27.20 15.34
C VAL A 234 -0.03 -27.32 14.44
N GLN A 235 0.10 -28.44 13.71
CA GLN A 235 1.21 -28.66 12.79
C GLN A 235 1.28 -27.58 11.69
N LEU A 236 0.15 -27.25 11.06
CA LEU A 236 0.08 -26.22 10.02
C LEU A 236 0.29 -24.80 10.58
N LEU A 237 -0.25 -24.51 11.76
CA LEU A 237 -0.05 -23.21 12.44
C LEU A 237 1.43 -22.99 12.78
N VAL A 238 2.09 -23.95 13.39
CA VAL A 238 3.54 -23.84 13.69
C VAL A 238 4.34 -23.67 12.39
N TRP A 239 3.99 -24.43 11.35
CA TRP A 239 4.66 -24.32 10.05
C TRP A 239 4.54 -22.92 9.43
N ILE A 240 3.35 -22.31 9.38
CA ILE A 240 3.21 -20.96 8.79
C ILE A 240 3.99 -19.89 9.57
N PHE A 241 4.08 -20.00 10.91
CA PHE A 241 4.86 -19.08 11.73
C PHE A 241 6.37 -19.26 11.51
N VAL A 242 6.86 -20.51 11.43
CA VAL A 242 8.27 -20.79 11.08
C VAL A 242 8.59 -20.28 9.68
N MET A 243 7.69 -20.47 8.72
CA MET A 243 7.83 -19.95 7.36
C MET A 243 7.99 -18.42 7.36
N ARG A 244 7.21 -17.66 8.14
CA ARG A 244 7.36 -16.21 8.27
C ARG A 244 8.72 -15.78 8.83
N ILE A 245 9.22 -16.49 9.85
CA ILE A 245 10.59 -16.24 10.38
C ILE A 245 11.62 -16.44 9.27
N MET A 246 11.46 -17.51 8.48
CA MET A 246 12.38 -17.81 7.38
C MET A 246 12.34 -16.77 6.26
N MET A 247 11.20 -16.13 6.00
CA MET A 247 11.10 -15.01 5.05
C MET A 247 11.96 -13.81 5.46
N LEU A 248 12.08 -13.51 6.77
CA LEU A 248 12.98 -12.48 7.28
C LEU A 248 14.45 -12.87 7.05
N VAL A 249 14.80 -14.12 7.36
CA VAL A 249 16.16 -14.64 7.19
C VAL A 249 16.58 -14.63 5.73
N THR A 250 15.73 -15.13 4.82
CA THR A 250 16.04 -15.16 3.38
C THR A 250 16.14 -13.75 2.81
N SER A 251 15.29 -12.81 3.24
CA SER A 251 15.38 -11.40 2.83
C SER A 251 16.69 -10.74 3.27
N ALA A 252 17.12 -10.98 4.52
CA ALA A 252 18.38 -10.45 5.03
C ALA A 252 19.59 -11.02 4.29
N VAL A 253 19.63 -12.35 4.09
CA VAL A 253 20.71 -13.02 3.35
C VAL A 253 20.78 -12.51 1.90
N SER A 254 19.63 -12.41 1.22
CA SER A 254 19.56 -11.89 -0.14
C SER A 254 20.04 -10.45 -0.26
N TYR A 255 19.73 -9.59 0.72
CA TYR A 255 20.24 -8.23 0.76
C TYR A 255 21.76 -8.18 0.81
N PHE A 256 22.40 -8.96 1.70
CA PHE A 256 23.86 -8.98 1.80
C PHE A 256 24.53 -9.58 0.55
N ILE A 257 23.94 -10.62 -0.04
CA ILE A 257 24.42 -11.18 -1.32
C ILE A 257 24.34 -10.12 -2.43
N ASN A 258 23.18 -9.47 -2.57
CA ASN A 258 22.95 -8.47 -3.60
C ASN A 258 23.84 -7.23 -3.41
N ASP A 259 24.01 -6.75 -2.17
CA ASP A 259 24.92 -5.65 -1.85
C ASP A 259 26.37 -6.01 -2.20
N GLY A 260 26.81 -7.23 -1.88
CA GLY A 260 28.13 -7.74 -2.27
C GLY A 260 28.35 -7.74 -3.79
N ILE A 261 27.38 -8.23 -4.55
CA ILE A 261 27.41 -8.25 -6.03
C ILE A 261 27.40 -6.83 -6.59
N ALA A 262 26.48 -5.98 -6.13
CA ALA A 262 26.34 -4.60 -6.60
C ALA A 262 27.60 -3.79 -6.30
N LYS A 263 28.18 -3.96 -5.11
CA LYS A 263 29.44 -3.30 -4.72
C LYS A 263 30.60 -3.77 -5.58
N ALA A 264 30.74 -5.07 -5.82
CA ALA A 264 31.78 -5.62 -6.68
C ALA A 264 31.70 -5.09 -8.12
N ARG A 265 30.48 -4.88 -8.64
CA ARG A 265 30.25 -4.43 -10.01
C ARG A 265 30.31 -2.91 -10.18
N PHE A 266 29.79 -2.14 -9.23
CA PHE A 266 29.50 -0.72 -9.42
C PHE A 266 30.25 0.23 -8.49
N ALA A 267 30.96 -0.23 -7.46
CA ALA A 267 31.61 0.66 -6.48
C ALA A 267 32.57 1.67 -7.12
N ASN A 268 33.26 1.28 -8.20
CA ASN A 268 34.19 2.13 -8.93
C ASN A 268 33.65 2.61 -10.29
N SER A 269 32.42 2.23 -10.66
CA SER A 269 31.82 2.60 -11.94
C SER A 269 31.31 4.04 -11.91
N ASP A 270 31.46 4.76 -13.02
CA ASP A 270 30.87 6.09 -13.23
C ASP A 270 29.44 6.03 -13.77
N HIS A 271 29.01 4.85 -14.22
CA HIS A 271 27.66 4.61 -14.76
C HIS A 271 27.03 3.37 -14.13
N MET A 272 25.75 3.45 -13.83
CA MET A 272 25.00 2.38 -13.19
C MET A 272 23.52 2.54 -13.54
N ASN A 273 22.93 1.49 -14.11
CA ASN A 273 21.48 1.41 -14.17
C ASN A 273 20.97 1.08 -12.76
N PHE A 274 20.29 2.04 -12.13
CA PHE A 274 19.73 1.92 -10.78
C PHE A 274 18.67 0.82 -10.65
N GLU A 275 17.95 0.48 -11.73
CA GLU A 275 16.94 -0.59 -11.72
C GLU A 275 17.54 -2.00 -11.66
N ALA A 276 18.74 -2.19 -12.22
CA ALA A 276 19.37 -3.51 -12.34
C ALA A 276 19.62 -4.21 -10.99
N PRO A 277 20.24 -3.59 -9.97
CA PRO A 277 20.49 -4.24 -8.70
C PRO A 277 19.23 -4.38 -7.82
N LEU A 278 18.22 -3.54 -8.02
CA LEU A 278 16.89 -3.68 -7.39
C LEU A 278 16.17 -4.91 -7.96
N THR A 279 16.20 -5.07 -9.29
CA THR A 279 15.67 -6.26 -9.99
C THR A 279 16.39 -7.53 -9.51
N SER A 280 17.73 -7.47 -9.43
CA SER A 280 18.56 -8.57 -8.93
C SER A 280 18.16 -9.00 -7.51
N LEU A 281 17.92 -8.04 -6.62
CA LEU A 281 17.49 -8.34 -5.24
C LEU A 281 16.17 -9.12 -5.20
N VAL A 282 15.19 -8.71 -6.01
CA VAL A 282 13.87 -9.39 -6.10
C VAL A 282 14.05 -10.85 -6.56
N TRP A 283 14.84 -11.09 -7.60
CA TRP A 283 15.09 -12.46 -8.10
C TRP A 283 15.89 -13.33 -7.14
N ILE A 284 16.98 -12.80 -6.57
CA ILE A 284 17.80 -13.52 -5.57
C ILE A 284 16.92 -13.94 -4.40
N THR A 285 16.07 -13.02 -3.90
CA THR A 285 15.18 -13.30 -2.77
C THR A 285 14.12 -14.32 -3.12
N SER A 286 13.54 -14.25 -4.32
CA SER A 286 12.55 -15.24 -4.78
C SER A 286 13.13 -16.64 -4.81
N ILE A 287 14.30 -16.80 -5.43
CA ILE A 287 14.96 -18.10 -5.59
C ILE A 287 15.34 -18.65 -4.21
N LEU A 288 15.96 -17.84 -3.35
CA LEU A 288 16.36 -18.26 -2.02
C LEU A 288 15.16 -18.62 -1.14
N SER A 289 14.08 -17.83 -1.22
CA SER A 289 12.84 -18.06 -0.48
C SER A 289 12.13 -19.34 -0.93
N MET A 290 12.09 -19.64 -2.24
CA MET A 290 11.57 -20.92 -2.74
C MET A 290 12.41 -22.10 -2.25
N ILE A 291 13.74 -22.05 -2.34
CA ILE A 291 14.62 -23.12 -1.84
C ILE A 291 14.39 -23.35 -0.33
N ALA A 292 14.37 -22.27 0.46
CA ALA A 292 14.11 -22.35 1.89
C ALA A 292 12.72 -22.94 2.18
N THR A 293 11.69 -22.57 1.41
CA THR A 293 10.32 -23.10 1.55
C THR A 293 10.29 -24.62 1.46
N PHE A 294 10.98 -25.22 0.47
CA PHE A 294 11.05 -26.67 0.34
C PHE A 294 11.80 -27.33 1.49
N ILE A 295 12.95 -26.77 1.88
CA ILE A 295 13.76 -27.32 2.98
C ILE A 295 12.97 -27.31 4.28
N ILE A 296 12.37 -26.17 4.63
CA ILE A 296 11.67 -25.97 5.89
C ILE A 296 10.38 -26.78 5.94
N SER A 297 9.63 -26.85 4.84
CA SER A 297 8.42 -27.69 4.79
C SER A 297 8.77 -29.16 4.95
N LYS A 298 9.87 -29.65 4.36
CA LYS A 298 10.33 -31.03 4.58
C LYS A 298 10.73 -31.30 6.03
N LEU A 299 11.34 -30.33 6.71
CA LEU A 299 11.75 -30.47 8.11
C LEU A 299 10.59 -30.38 9.09
N MET A 300 9.60 -29.53 8.81
CA MET A 300 8.51 -29.22 9.75
C MET A 300 7.25 -30.04 9.55
N ILE A 301 6.92 -30.35 8.29
CA ILE A 301 5.70 -31.07 7.95
C ILE A 301 5.98 -32.28 7.03
N PRO A 302 7.01 -33.12 7.29
CA PRO A 302 7.38 -34.23 6.40
C PRO A 302 6.22 -35.18 6.11
N VAL A 303 5.33 -35.35 7.10
CA VAL A 303 4.10 -36.13 7.00
C VAL A 303 2.98 -35.32 7.62
N VAL A 304 1.88 -35.14 6.88
CA VAL A 304 0.67 -34.48 7.37
C VAL A 304 -0.48 -35.48 7.25
N GLN A 305 -1.08 -35.86 8.38
CA GLN A 305 -2.17 -36.85 8.46
C GLN A 305 -1.87 -38.16 7.69
N GLY A 306 -0.64 -38.67 7.79
CA GLY A 306 -0.19 -39.89 7.11
C GLY A 306 0.16 -39.74 5.63
N ASN A 307 0.11 -38.53 5.07
CA ASN A 307 0.49 -38.26 3.69
C ASN A 307 1.87 -37.58 3.60
N GLU A 308 2.83 -38.29 3.00
CA GLU A 308 4.23 -37.84 2.83
C GLU A 308 4.44 -36.92 1.62
N THR A 309 3.40 -36.67 0.82
CA THR A 309 3.47 -35.83 -0.39
C THR A 309 3.05 -34.38 -0.16
N LEU A 310 2.41 -34.09 0.98
CA LEU A 310 1.81 -32.77 1.19
C LEU A 310 2.85 -31.66 1.37
N TRP A 311 3.99 -31.93 2.01
CA TRP A 311 5.00 -30.91 2.26
C TRP A 311 5.49 -30.23 0.98
N TRP A 312 5.72 -30.99 -0.10
CA TRP A 312 6.21 -30.44 -1.36
C TRP A 312 5.08 -29.81 -2.17
N LYS A 313 3.84 -30.32 -2.08
CA LYS A 313 2.67 -29.68 -2.71
C LYS A 313 2.40 -28.30 -2.11
N LEU A 314 2.38 -28.20 -0.78
CA LEU A 314 2.23 -26.92 -0.08
C LEU A 314 3.41 -25.99 -0.37
N SER A 315 4.62 -26.53 -0.49
CA SER A 315 5.80 -25.75 -0.91
C SER A 315 5.64 -25.18 -2.32
N LEU A 316 5.12 -25.96 -3.28
CA LEU A 316 4.87 -25.50 -4.64
C LEU A 316 3.82 -24.40 -4.68
N ILE A 317 2.75 -24.54 -3.89
CA ILE A 317 1.69 -23.53 -3.81
C ILE A 317 2.24 -22.20 -3.28
N ILE A 318 3.01 -22.22 -2.18
CA ILE A 318 3.70 -21.02 -1.68
C ILE A 318 4.66 -20.47 -2.75
N SER A 319 5.40 -21.35 -3.43
CA SER A 319 6.33 -20.96 -4.49
C SER A 319 5.64 -20.27 -5.66
N CYS A 320 4.41 -20.62 -6.01
CA CYS A 320 3.62 -19.88 -7.01
C CYS A 320 3.38 -18.42 -6.59
N GLY A 321 3.11 -18.19 -5.30
CA GLY A 321 3.01 -16.83 -4.74
C GLY A 321 4.35 -16.10 -4.73
N THR A 322 5.43 -16.76 -4.28
CA THR A 322 6.78 -16.17 -4.28
C THR A 322 7.22 -15.79 -5.69
N LEU A 323 6.94 -16.64 -6.67
CA LEU A 323 7.20 -16.38 -8.08
C LEU A 323 6.40 -15.18 -8.61
N ALA A 324 5.16 -15.00 -8.15
CA ALA A 324 4.37 -13.81 -8.48
C ALA A 324 5.10 -12.53 -8.06
N GLY A 325 5.73 -12.54 -6.88
CA GLY A 325 6.53 -11.43 -6.38
C GLY A 325 7.75 -11.07 -7.24
N ALA A 326 8.23 -11.97 -8.11
CA ALA A 326 9.29 -11.69 -9.10
C ALA A 326 8.75 -11.35 -10.48
N VAL A 327 7.75 -12.12 -10.96
CA VAL A 327 7.23 -11.97 -12.33
C VAL A 327 6.40 -10.71 -12.49
N ILE A 328 5.57 -10.35 -11.50
CA ILE A 328 4.71 -9.16 -11.58
C ILE A 328 5.55 -7.88 -11.72
N PRO A 329 6.60 -7.64 -10.92
CA PRO A 329 7.49 -6.49 -11.11
C PRO A 329 8.07 -6.38 -12.53
N GLU A 330 8.52 -7.48 -13.12
CA GLU A 330 9.06 -7.47 -14.48
C GLU A 330 8.00 -7.09 -15.52
N LEU A 331 6.78 -7.62 -15.37
CA LEU A 331 5.68 -7.25 -16.24
C LEU A 331 5.29 -5.78 -16.09
N VAL A 332 5.31 -5.24 -14.87
CA VAL A 332 5.04 -3.81 -14.63
C VAL A 332 6.09 -2.94 -15.30
N LYS A 333 7.38 -3.30 -15.22
CA LYS A 333 8.48 -2.57 -15.88
C LYS A 333 8.28 -2.44 -17.40
N VAL A 334 7.66 -3.43 -18.05
CA VAL A 334 7.32 -3.38 -19.48
C VAL A 334 6.36 -2.22 -19.80
N PHE A 335 5.64 -1.67 -18.83
CA PHE A 335 4.71 -0.55 -19.01
C PHE A 335 5.20 0.76 -18.39
N THR A 336 5.98 0.71 -17.31
CA THR A 336 6.29 1.91 -16.53
C THR A 336 7.75 2.34 -16.58
N SER A 337 8.72 1.46 -16.83
CA SER A 337 10.15 1.84 -16.80
C SER A 337 10.47 2.93 -17.83
N THR A 338 11.48 3.76 -17.59
CA THR A 338 12.00 4.72 -18.57
C THR A 338 12.50 4.01 -19.84
N GLU A 339 12.95 2.76 -19.71
CA GLU A 339 13.40 1.95 -20.85
C GLU A 339 12.26 1.29 -21.64
N SER A 340 11.04 1.34 -21.11
CA SER A 340 9.86 0.72 -21.72
C SER A 340 9.51 1.34 -23.07
N ARG A 341 9.06 0.47 -24.00
CA ARG A 341 8.42 0.91 -25.25
C ARG A 341 7.13 1.69 -25.00
N HIS A 342 6.34 1.33 -23.99
CA HIS A 342 5.08 2.01 -23.68
C HIS A 342 5.33 3.43 -23.14
N THR A 343 6.29 3.59 -22.22
CA THR A 343 6.67 4.92 -21.71
C THR A 343 7.24 5.80 -22.84
N LYS A 344 8.08 5.23 -23.71
CA LYS A 344 8.60 5.94 -24.90
C LYS A 344 7.48 6.34 -25.88
N GLU A 345 6.44 5.51 -26.03
CA GLU A 345 5.25 5.84 -26.82
C GLU A 345 4.47 7.03 -26.22
N VAL A 346 4.39 7.14 -24.89
CA VAL A 346 3.79 8.30 -24.21
C VAL A 346 4.57 9.57 -24.55
N VAL A 347 5.91 9.52 -24.58
CA VAL A 347 6.75 10.67 -24.97
C VAL A 347 6.52 11.06 -26.44
N ILE A 348 6.46 10.08 -27.35
CA ILE A 348 6.17 10.32 -28.78
C ILE A 348 4.79 10.97 -28.93
N SER A 349 3.76 10.41 -28.28
CA SER A 349 2.40 10.94 -28.28
C SER A 349 2.34 12.38 -27.75
N SER A 350 3.10 12.67 -26.70
CA SER A 350 3.21 14.02 -26.12
C SER A 350 3.80 15.02 -27.10
N ARG A 351 4.77 14.59 -27.92
CA ARG A 351 5.42 15.43 -28.93
C ARG A 351 4.49 15.77 -30.07
N GLU A 352 3.72 14.80 -30.55
CA GLU A 352 2.88 14.97 -31.73
C GLU A 352 1.51 15.61 -31.42
N GLY A 353 0.91 15.31 -30.27
CA GLY A 353 -0.46 15.78 -29.95
C GLY A 353 -0.62 16.37 -28.57
N GLY A 354 0.47 16.76 -27.91
CA GLY A 354 0.45 17.43 -26.62
C GLY A 354 -0.23 16.60 -25.52
N ALA A 355 -0.82 17.30 -24.56
CA ALA A 355 -1.44 16.68 -23.38
C ALA A 355 -2.57 15.69 -23.73
N SER A 356 -3.32 15.93 -24.81
CA SER A 356 -4.44 15.05 -25.18
C SER A 356 -3.96 13.66 -25.58
N LEU A 357 -2.96 13.56 -26.47
CA LEU A 357 -2.42 12.26 -26.88
C LEU A 357 -1.56 11.64 -25.77
N ASN A 358 -0.88 12.45 -24.96
CA ASN A 358 -0.19 11.98 -23.76
C ASN A 358 -1.15 11.20 -22.83
N ILE A 359 -2.29 11.79 -22.48
CA ILE A 359 -3.28 11.14 -21.60
C ILE A 359 -3.81 9.86 -22.26
N LEU A 360 -4.18 9.89 -23.54
CA LEU A 360 -4.67 8.68 -24.21
C LEU A 360 -3.62 7.57 -24.22
N SER A 361 -2.33 7.88 -24.44
CA SER A 361 -1.26 6.89 -24.45
C SER A 361 -1.02 6.25 -23.07
N GLY A 362 -1.08 7.03 -21.98
CA GLY A 362 -0.96 6.45 -20.64
C GLY A 362 -2.14 5.57 -20.24
N LEU A 363 -3.36 5.94 -20.66
CA LEU A 363 -4.55 5.09 -20.50
C LEU A 363 -4.40 3.76 -21.26
N VAL A 364 -3.82 3.79 -22.46
CA VAL A 364 -3.50 2.58 -23.23
C VAL A 364 -2.52 1.70 -22.45
N ALA A 365 -1.41 2.25 -21.96
CA ALA A 365 -0.45 1.50 -21.14
C ALA A 365 -1.10 0.86 -19.90
N GLY A 366 -1.92 1.63 -19.16
CA GLY A 366 -2.66 1.13 -18.01
C GLY A 366 -3.59 -0.04 -18.35
N ASN A 367 -4.41 0.08 -19.40
CA ASN A 367 -5.37 -0.95 -19.78
C ASN A 367 -4.68 -2.26 -20.21
N PHE A 368 -3.65 -2.17 -21.06
CA PHE A 368 -2.89 -3.35 -21.48
C PHE A 368 -2.18 -3.99 -20.29
N SER A 369 -1.62 -3.20 -19.37
CA SER A 369 -0.98 -3.74 -18.18
C SER A 369 -1.96 -4.53 -17.30
N ALA A 370 -3.19 -4.02 -17.11
CA ALA A 370 -4.22 -4.68 -16.32
C ALA A 370 -4.63 -6.04 -16.93
N TYR A 371 -4.72 -6.12 -18.27
CA TYR A 371 -4.98 -7.36 -18.97
C TYR A 371 -3.88 -8.42 -18.74
N TYR A 372 -2.62 -8.09 -18.99
CA TYR A 372 -1.52 -9.07 -18.86
C TYR A 372 -1.22 -9.46 -17.42
N LEU A 373 -1.29 -8.52 -16.48
CA LEU A 373 -1.09 -8.80 -15.06
C LEU A 373 -2.24 -9.64 -14.49
N GLY A 374 -3.49 -9.36 -14.87
CA GLY A 374 -4.65 -10.18 -14.49
C GLY A 374 -4.50 -11.62 -14.97
N LEU A 375 -4.13 -11.85 -16.23
CA LEU A 375 -3.88 -13.19 -16.76
C LEU A 375 -2.72 -13.91 -16.05
N THR A 376 -1.68 -13.17 -15.67
CA THR A 376 -0.55 -13.71 -14.92
C THR A 376 -0.98 -14.17 -13.53
N MET A 377 -1.81 -13.37 -12.83
CA MET A 377 -2.38 -13.78 -11.55
C MET A 377 -3.27 -15.01 -11.67
N VAL A 378 -4.13 -15.06 -12.71
CA VAL A 378 -4.95 -16.25 -13.01
C VAL A 378 -4.07 -17.48 -13.26
N ALA A 379 -3.00 -17.36 -14.03
CA ALA A 379 -2.08 -18.46 -14.30
C ALA A 379 -1.41 -18.98 -13.02
N LEU A 380 -0.90 -18.08 -12.16
CA LEU A 380 -0.22 -18.44 -10.92
C LEU A 380 -1.17 -19.04 -9.88
N MET A 381 -2.37 -18.46 -9.73
CA MET A 381 -3.43 -19.04 -8.89
C MET A 381 -3.90 -20.39 -9.44
N GLY A 382 -4.03 -20.52 -10.77
CA GLY A 382 -4.40 -21.75 -11.45
C GLY A 382 -3.37 -22.87 -11.23
N LEU A 383 -2.07 -22.54 -11.24
CA LEU A 383 -1.00 -23.46 -10.86
C LEU A 383 -1.11 -23.87 -9.38
N GLY A 384 -1.35 -22.91 -8.48
CA GLY A 384 -1.61 -23.20 -7.07
C GLY A 384 -2.79 -24.17 -6.89
N TYR A 385 -3.89 -23.94 -7.60
CA TYR A 385 -5.04 -24.85 -7.66
C TYR A 385 -4.67 -26.23 -8.22
N TYR A 386 -3.89 -26.30 -9.30
CA TYR A 386 -3.45 -27.57 -9.88
C TYR A 386 -2.67 -28.44 -8.87
N PHE A 387 -1.84 -27.81 -8.02
CA PHE A 387 -1.13 -28.54 -6.96
C PHE A 387 -2.01 -28.96 -5.78
N THR A 388 -3.28 -28.53 -5.74
CA THR A 388 -4.26 -29.05 -4.77
C THR A 388 -4.84 -30.41 -5.14
N GLN A 389 -4.60 -30.89 -6.36
CA GLN A 389 -5.09 -32.19 -6.80
C GLN A 389 -4.55 -33.30 -5.87
N GLY A 390 -5.48 -34.06 -5.27
CA GLY A 390 -5.18 -35.09 -4.26
C GLY A 390 -5.15 -34.61 -2.80
N LEU A 391 -5.50 -33.36 -2.49
CA LEU A 391 -5.98 -33.01 -1.15
C LEU A 391 -7.44 -33.45 -1.02
N THR A 392 -7.71 -34.35 -0.07
CA THR A 392 -9.05 -34.90 0.16
C THR A 392 -9.87 -33.98 1.07
N PRO A 393 -11.21 -33.98 0.95
CA PRO A 393 -12.09 -33.27 1.87
C PRO A 393 -11.92 -33.68 3.34
N ASP A 394 -11.43 -34.90 3.60
CA ASP A 394 -11.15 -35.41 4.95
C ASP A 394 -9.96 -34.71 5.64
N LEU A 395 -9.05 -34.13 4.85
CA LEU A 395 -7.92 -33.36 5.34
C LEU A 395 -8.30 -31.89 5.56
N MET A 396 -8.94 -31.27 4.55
CA MET A 396 -9.39 -29.89 4.63
C MET A 396 -10.59 -29.60 3.74
N LEU A 397 -11.50 -28.80 4.25
CA LEU A 397 -12.63 -28.26 3.50
C LEU A 397 -12.13 -27.22 2.51
N ALA A 398 -12.60 -27.30 1.25
CA ALA A 398 -12.19 -26.46 0.12
C ALA A 398 -10.65 -26.26 -0.04
N PRO A 399 -9.89 -27.31 -0.38
CA PRO A 399 -8.44 -27.23 -0.55
C PRO A 399 -7.96 -26.13 -1.50
N ALA A 400 -8.74 -25.82 -2.54
CA ALA A 400 -8.44 -24.75 -3.49
C ALA A 400 -8.32 -23.37 -2.82
N VAL A 401 -9.21 -23.06 -1.86
CA VAL A 401 -9.19 -21.77 -1.17
C VAL A 401 -8.00 -21.68 -0.22
N PHE A 402 -7.67 -22.78 0.46
CA PHE A 402 -6.45 -22.83 1.26
C PHE A 402 -5.22 -22.54 0.39
N ALA A 403 -5.17 -23.14 -0.80
CA ALA A 403 -4.07 -22.92 -1.72
C ALA A 403 -4.01 -21.47 -2.22
N PHE A 404 -5.13 -20.83 -2.49
CA PHE A 404 -5.13 -19.40 -2.80
C PHE A 404 -4.60 -18.59 -1.62
N GLY A 405 -5.01 -18.88 -0.38
CA GLY A 405 -4.44 -18.25 0.80
C GLY A 405 -2.91 -18.46 0.92
N LEU A 406 -2.42 -19.65 0.59
CA LEU A 406 -0.98 -19.94 0.56
C LEU A 406 -0.25 -19.26 -0.61
N VAL A 407 -0.92 -19.04 -1.74
CA VAL A 407 -0.40 -18.19 -2.81
C VAL A 407 -0.26 -16.75 -2.30
N ALA A 408 -1.30 -16.17 -1.68
CA ALA A 408 -1.20 -14.83 -1.07
C ALA A 408 -0.07 -14.75 -0.05
N PHE A 409 0.09 -15.78 0.78
CA PHE A 409 1.20 -15.91 1.72
C PHE A 409 2.57 -16.00 1.02
N GLY A 410 2.65 -16.70 -0.11
CA GLY A 410 3.85 -16.75 -0.94
C GLY A 410 4.26 -15.39 -1.52
N PHE A 411 3.32 -14.51 -1.88
CA PHE A 411 3.65 -13.13 -2.28
C PHE A 411 4.41 -12.39 -1.17
N LEU A 412 4.15 -12.73 0.10
CA LEU A 412 4.85 -12.18 1.26
C LEU A 412 6.22 -12.83 1.50
N GLY A 413 6.57 -13.86 0.73
CA GLY A 413 7.83 -14.59 0.80
C GLY A 413 9.10 -13.73 0.66
N MET A 414 8.94 -12.49 0.19
CA MET A 414 9.99 -11.50 0.03
C MET A 414 9.62 -10.13 0.60
N GLY A 415 8.58 -9.99 1.43
CA GLY A 415 8.05 -8.65 1.61
C GLY A 415 8.96 -7.64 2.36
N PRO A 416 9.98 -7.99 3.18
CA PRO A 416 10.99 -6.98 3.54
C PRO A 416 11.67 -6.35 2.32
N VAL A 417 11.92 -7.15 1.27
CA VAL A 417 12.45 -6.68 -0.02
C VAL A 417 11.39 -5.91 -0.82
N THR A 418 10.14 -6.38 -0.86
CA THR A 418 9.05 -5.63 -1.52
C THR A 418 8.87 -4.24 -0.91
N ILE A 419 8.87 -4.14 0.42
CA ILE A 419 8.82 -2.85 1.13
C ILE A 419 10.10 -2.04 0.89
N ALA A 420 11.26 -2.69 0.79
CA ALA A 420 12.50 -1.99 0.54
C ALA A 420 12.55 -1.32 -0.83
N VAL A 421 12.07 -1.99 -1.87
CA VAL A 421 12.03 -1.42 -3.22
C VAL A 421 10.92 -0.39 -3.39
N ASP A 422 9.80 -0.50 -2.66
CA ASP A 422 8.77 0.54 -2.62
C ASP A 422 9.28 1.80 -1.89
N SER A 423 9.86 1.60 -0.70
CA SER A 423 10.42 2.68 0.13
C SER A 423 11.66 3.34 -0.47
N TYR A 424 12.27 2.72 -1.50
CA TYR A 424 13.39 3.29 -2.24
C TYR A 424 12.99 4.61 -2.91
N GLY A 425 11.83 4.64 -3.56
CA GLY A 425 11.30 5.80 -4.29
C GLY A 425 11.22 7.08 -3.47
N PRO A 426 10.44 7.13 -2.37
CA PRO A 426 10.30 8.36 -1.57
C PRO A 426 11.63 8.84 -0.94
N VAL A 427 12.63 7.97 -0.80
CA VAL A 427 13.96 8.38 -0.34
C VAL A 427 14.75 9.04 -1.46
N THR A 428 14.69 8.52 -2.68
CA THR A 428 15.39 9.10 -3.84
C THR A 428 14.77 10.43 -4.26
N ASP A 429 13.44 10.50 -4.26
CA ASP A 429 12.67 11.71 -4.56
C ASP A 429 13.05 12.84 -3.60
N ASN A 430 12.91 12.62 -2.28
CA ASN A 430 13.32 13.59 -1.29
C ASN A 430 14.82 13.89 -1.28
N ALA A 431 15.68 12.98 -1.76
CA ALA A 431 17.10 13.28 -1.85
C ALA A 431 17.37 14.37 -2.92
N GLN A 432 16.63 14.35 -4.02
CA GLN A 432 16.62 15.42 -5.02
C GLN A 432 16.13 16.73 -4.39
N SER A 433 14.99 16.72 -3.71
CA SER A 433 14.45 17.95 -3.11
C SER A 433 15.36 18.51 -2.00
N VAL A 434 15.95 17.65 -1.15
CA VAL A 434 16.92 18.09 -0.12
C VAL A 434 18.15 18.73 -0.77
N TYR A 435 18.62 18.20 -1.89
CA TYR A 435 19.71 18.81 -2.65
C TYR A 435 19.34 20.25 -3.08
N GLU A 436 18.19 20.42 -3.73
CA GLU A 436 17.71 21.71 -4.24
C GLU A 436 17.40 22.72 -3.13
N LEU A 437 16.66 22.31 -2.10
CA LEU A 437 16.24 23.16 -0.97
C LEU A 437 17.41 23.60 -0.08
N SER A 438 18.46 22.79 -0.01
CA SER A 438 19.65 23.12 0.80
C SER A 438 20.45 24.28 0.22
N LEU A 439 20.30 24.57 -1.09
CA LEU A 439 21.15 25.50 -1.84
C LEU A 439 22.64 25.20 -1.66
N ILE A 440 23.00 23.91 -1.58
CA ILE A 440 24.38 23.47 -1.34
C ILE A 440 25.37 24.03 -2.39
N GLU A 441 24.89 24.31 -3.61
CA GLU A 441 25.67 24.91 -4.69
C GLU A 441 26.14 26.34 -4.37
N HIS A 442 25.45 27.05 -3.48
CA HIS A 442 25.83 28.39 -3.02
C HIS A 442 26.80 28.34 -1.83
N VAL A 443 26.96 27.18 -1.20
CA VAL A 443 27.89 27.00 -0.06
C VAL A 443 29.32 26.92 -0.59
N PRO A 444 30.29 27.67 -0.01
CA PRO A 444 31.68 27.59 -0.45
C PRO A 444 32.22 26.16 -0.36
N VAL A 445 32.88 25.69 -1.43
CA VAL A 445 33.46 24.33 -1.49
C VAL A 445 34.41 24.06 -0.32
N ALA A 446 35.13 25.07 0.17
CA ALA A 446 36.00 24.95 1.33
C ALA A 446 35.26 24.56 2.63
N GLU A 447 34.00 24.98 2.78
CA GLU A 447 33.15 24.60 3.91
C GLU A 447 32.66 23.16 3.76
N ILE A 448 32.18 22.81 2.57
CA ILE A 448 31.79 21.42 2.22
C ILE A 448 32.96 20.47 2.48
N GLN A 449 34.19 20.87 2.11
CA GLN A 449 35.41 20.06 2.26
C GLN A 449 35.83 19.81 3.72
N ARG A 450 35.30 20.57 4.69
CA ARG A 450 35.51 20.27 6.12
C ARG A 450 34.84 18.97 6.52
N GLU A 451 33.72 18.64 5.89
CA GLU A 451 32.89 17.47 6.20
C GLU A 451 32.99 16.38 5.11
N TYR A 452 33.31 16.76 3.87
CA TYR A 452 33.46 15.88 2.72
C TYR A 452 34.89 15.88 2.19
N LYS A 453 35.62 14.76 2.33
CA LYS A 453 37.04 14.67 1.95
C LYS A 453 37.28 14.31 0.46
N GLY A 454 36.26 14.38 -0.40
CA GLY A 454 36.32 13.98 -1.80
C GLY A 454 36.15 15.13 -2.80
N PRO A 455 36.24 14.86 -4.11
CA PRO A 455 35.93 15.83 -5.15
C PRO A 455 34.43 16.15 -5.16
N VAL A 456 34.08 17.43 -5.28
CA VAL A 456 32.68 17.90 -5.34
C VAL A 456 32.29 18.16 -6.79
N ASN A 457 31.23 17.52 -7.27
CA ASN A 457 30.67 17.74 -8.60
C ASN A 457 29.15 17.97 -8.50
N PHE A 458 28.74 19.24 -8.53
CA PHE A 458 27.34 19.63 -8.36
C PHE A 458 26.44 19.12 -9.51
N GLN A 459 26.82 19.39 -10.76
CA GLN A 459 26.00 18.98 -11.91
C GLN A 459 25.84 17.47 -12.00
N ARG A 460 26.92 16.70 -11.77
CA ARG A 460 26.84 15.24 -11.79
C ARG A 460 26.00 14.70 -10.64
N ALA A 461 26.05 15.34 -9.46
CA ALA A 461 25.21 14.97 -8.33
C ALA A 461 23.72 15.10 -8.71
N LYS A 462 23.35 16.24 -9.29
CA LYS A 462 21.98 16.52 -9.74
C LYS A 462 21.51 15.53 -10.78
N ASP A 463 22.28 15.32 -11.84
CA ASP A 463 21.93 14.37 -12.92
C ASP A 463 21.71 12.95 -12.36
N LEU A 464 22.57 12.50 -11.42
CA LEU A 464 22.44 11.18 -10.82
C LEU A 464 21.27 11.06 -9.82
N LEU A 465 20.93 12.13 -9.10
CA LEU A 465 19.76 12.13 -8.21
C LEU A 465 18.46 12.05 -9.02
N GLU A 466 18.34 12.86 -10.08
CA GLU A 466 17.20 12.84 -11.00
C GLU A 466 17.07 11.49 -11.74
N GLU A 467 18.18 10.91 -12.22
CA GLU A 467 18.19 9.59 -12.86
C GLU A 467 17.75 8.48 -11.88
N ASN A 468 18.18 8.57 -10.62
CA ASN A 468 17.86 7.58 -9.60
C ASN A 468 16.39 7.66 -9.15
N ASP A 469 15.81 8.86 -9.13
CA ASP A 469 14.39 9.05 -8.87
C ASP A 469 13.50 8.34 -9.91
N GLY A 470 13.88 8.38 -11.19
CA GLY A 470 13.19 7.59 -12.24
C GLY A 470 13.18 6.08 -11.96
N ALA A 471 14.28 5.52 -11.44
CA ALA A 471 14.31 4.14 -10.98
C ALA A 471 13.44 3.91 -9.73
N GLY A 472 13.38 4.89 -8.82
CA GLY A 472 12.46 4.93 -7.70
C GLY A 472 10.99 4.84 -8.15
N ASN A 473 10.59 5.63 -9.14
CA ASN A 473 9.25 5.62 -9.71
C ASN A 473 8.90 4.26 -10.34
N THR A 474 9.84 3.65 -11.06
CA THR A 474 9.65 2.29 -11.59
C THR A 474 9.37 1.30 -10.47
N PHE A 475 10.19 1.26 -9.41
CA PHE A 475 10.05 0.25 -8.36
C PHE A 475 8.87 0.50 -7.41
N LYS A 476 8.54 1.76 -7.14
CA LYS A 476 7.27 2.16 -6.52
C LYS A 476 6.09 1.62 -7.33
N ALA A 477 6.12 1.73 -8.66
CA ALA A 477 5.08 1.15 -9.51
C ALA A 477 5.06 -0.39 -9.44
N THR A 478 6.22 -1.07 -9.40
CA THR A 478 6.27 -2.55 -9.33
C THR A 478 5.67 -3.13 -8.05
N ALA A 479 5.83 -2.45 -6.91
CA ALA A 479 5.33 -2.94 -5.63
C ALA A 479 3.80 -2.90 -5.53
N LYS A 480 3.16 -1.91 -6.17
CA LYS A 480 1.71 -1.69 -6.07
C LYS A 480 0.87 -2.89 -6.55
N PRO A 481 1.08 -3.45 -7.77
CA PRO A 481 0.39 -4.66 -8.22
C PRO A 481 0.67 -5.91 -7.37
N VAL A 482 1.85 -6.02 -6.77
CA VAL A 482 2.18 -7.12 -5.85
C VAL A 482 1.31 -7.01 -4.59
N LEU A 483 1.23 -5.83 -3.98
CA LEU A 483 0.44 -5.59 -2.77
C LEU A 483 -1.06 -5.81 -3.01
N ILE A 484 -1.65 -5.23 -4.06
CA ILE A 484 -3.08 -5.47 -4.38
C ILE A 484 -3.35 -6.94 -4.76
N GLY A 485 -2.40 -7.62 -5.41
CA GLY A 485 -2.49 -9.05 -5.68
C GLY A 485 -2.64 -9.85 -4.39
N THR A 486 -1.83 -9.56 -3.37
CA THR A 486 -1.95 -10.20 -2.06
C THR A 486 -3.31 -9.95 -1.41
N ALA A 487 -3.84 -8.72 -1.56
CA ALA A 487 -5.10 -8.31 -0.97
C ALA A 487 -6.28 -9.10 -1.53
N VAL A 488 -6.33 -9.25 -2.85
CA VAL A 488 -7.44 -9.90 -3.55
C VAL A 488 -7.40 -11.40 -3.33
N VAL A 489 -6.21 -11.99 -3.40
CA VAL A 489 -6.02 -13.42 -3.15
C VAL A 489 -6.29 -13.74 -1.66
N GLY A 490 -5.81 -12.91 -0.73
CA GLY A 490 -6.05 -13.06 0.70
C GLY A 490 -7.52 -12.83 1.10
N ALA A 491 -8.18 -11.83 0.49
CA ALA A 491 -9.61 -11.57 0.68
C ALA A 491 -10.45 -12.80 0.28
N THR A 492 -10.03 -13.56 -0.74
CA THR A 492 -10.70 -14.82 -1.11
C THR A 492 -10.74 -15.82 0.05
N THR A 493 -9.65 -15.96 0.81
CA THR A 493 -9.59 -16.82 1.99
C THR A 493 -10.50 -16.33 3.11
N MET A 494 -10.56 -15.02 3.35
CA MET A 494 -11.46 -14.44 4.35
C MET A 494 -12.94 -14.54 3.96
N ILE A 495 -13.27 -14.28 2.69
CA ILE A 495 -14.63 -14.46 2.15
C ILE A 495 -15.06 -15.91 2.35
N PHE A 496 -14.16 -16.87 2.15
CA PHE A 496 -14.46 -18.26 2.42
C PHE A 496 -14.74 -18.55 3.89
N SER A 497 -14.03 -17.93 4.84
CA SER A 497 -14.36 -18.05 6.26
C SER A 497 -15.79 -17.56 6.55
N ILE A 498 -16.24 -16.49 5.89
CA ILE A 498 -17.64 -16.02 5.96
C ILE A 498 -18.59 -17.07 5.38
N ILE A 499 -18.28 -17.62 4.20
CA ILE A 499 -19.09 -18.67 3.57
C ILE A 499 -19.20 -19.89 4.48
N MET A 500 -18.10 -20.34 5.07
CA MET A 500 -18.05 -21.46 6.00
C MET A 500 -18.97 -21.25 7.20
N ALA A 501 -18.92 -20.05 7.81
CA ALA A 501 -19.79 -19.68 8.92
C ALA A 501 -21.27 -19.70 8.51
N LEU A 502 -21.63 -19.11 7.36
CA LEU A 502 -23.01 -19.01 6.87
C LEU A 502 -23.61 -20.33 6.39
N THR A 503 -22.77 -21.27 5.96
CA THR A 503 -23.19 -22.54 5.36
C THR A 503 -23.00 -23.74 6.29
N ASN A 504 -22.65 -23.51 7.56
CA ASN A 504 -22.34 -24.55 8.55
C ASN A 504 -21.34 -25.58 8.00
N GLY A 505 -20.20 -25.08 7.51
CA GLY A 505 -19.15 -25.91 6.92
C GLY A 505 -19.52 -26.51 5.56
N LEU A 506 -20.10 -25.69 4.67
CA LEU A 506 -20.53 -26.08 3.32
C LEU A 506 -21.63 -27.15 3.28
N ARG A 507 -22.54 -27.15 4.26
CA ARG A 507 -23.63 -28.15 4.36
C ARG A 507 -24.99 -27.57 4.01
N VAL A 508 -25.23 -26.30 4.30
CA VAL A 508 -26.52 -25.63 4.09
C VAL A 508 -26.37 -24.40 3.21
N ASN A 509 -27.47 -23.97 2.57
CA ASN A 509 -27.56 -22.70 1.82
C ASN A 509 -26.57 -22.52 0.66
N LEU A 510 -25.91 -23.59 0.20
CA LEU A 510 -24.97 -23.53 -0.94
C LEU A 510 -25.61 -23.01 -2.23
N ALA A 511 -26.91 -23.25 -2.43
CA ALA A 511 -27.65 -22.75 -3.58
C ALA A 511 -27.65 -21.21 -3.67
N ASN A 512 -27.45 -20.51 -2.55
CA ASN A 512 -27.43 -19.05 -2.52
C ASN A 512 -26.10 -18.45 -3.01
N LEU A 513 -25.05 -19.26 -3.19
CA LEU A 513 -23.80 -18.86 -3.86
C LEU A 513 -23.91 -18.93 -5.39
N SER A 514 -25.06 -19.35 -5.93
CA SER A 514 -25.29 -19.46 -7.36
C SER A 514 -25.54 -18.09 -7.99
N LEU A 515 -25.12 -17.92 -9.25
CA LEU A 515 -25.56 -16.80 -10.10
C LEU A 515 -27.08 -16.81 -10.36
N LEU A 516 -27.78 -17.90 -10.04
CA LEU A 516 -29.24 -17.96 -10.08
C LEU A 516 -29.90 -17.34 -8.83
N HIS A 517 -29.12 -17.11 -7.77
CA HIS A 517 -29.60 -16.41 -6.59
C HIS A 517 -29.45 -14.89 -6.81
N ALA A 518 -30.58 -14.21 -7.03
CA ALA A 518 -30.58 -12.80 -7.38
C ALA A 518 -29.82 -11.89 -6.39
N PRO A 519 -29.93 -12.04 -5.06
CA PRO A 519 -29.14 -11.27 -4.11
C PRO A 519 -27.63 -11.35 -4.36
N PHE A 520 -27.10 -12.56 -4.61
CA PHE A 520 -25.67 -12.76 -4.91
C PHE A 520 -25.24 -11.98 -6.15
N VAL A 521 -26.03 -12.03 -7.24
CA VAL A 521 -25.74 -11.27 -8.48
C VAL A 521 -25.84 -9.76 -8.27
N LEU A 522 -26.84 -9.29 -7.52
CA LEU A 522 -26.98 -7.88 -7.19
C LEU A 522 -25.80 -7.38 -6.33
N GLY A 523 -25.29 -8.24 -5.45
CA GLY A 523 -24.04 -8.02 -4.72
C GLY A 523 -22.86 -7.81 -5.67
N LEU A 524 -22.71 -8.69 -6.68
CA LEU A 524 -21.65 -8.58 -7.68
C LEU A 524 -21.71 -7.25 -8.44
N ILE A 525 -22.89 -6.77 -8.82
CA ILE A 525 -23.04 -5.48 -9.50
C ILE A 525 -22.70 -4.32 -8.56
N SER A 526 -23.10 -4.42 -7.29
CA SER A 526 -22.90 -3.38 -6.29
C SER A 526 -21.42 -3.18 -5.94
N GLY A 527 -20.63 -4.26 -5.87
CA GLY A 527 -19.19 -4.16 -5.60
C GLY A 527 -18.42 -3.33 -6.63
N GLY A 528 -18.75 -3.51 -7.93
CA GLY A 528 -18.16 -2.71 -9.00
C GLY A 528 -18.53 -1.23 -8.88
N ALA A 529 -19.79 -0.92 -8.56
CA ALA A 529 -20.23 0.47 -8.34
C ALA A 529 -19.46 1.16 -7.19
N ILE A 530 -19.17 0.43 -6.10
CA ILE A 530 -18.40 0.97 -4.97
C ILE A 530 -16.95 1.27 -5.36
N ILE A 531 -16.29 0.43 -6.18
CA ILE A 531 -14.92 0.70 -6.65
C ILE A 531 -14.84 1.97 -7.50
N TYR A 532 -15.80 2.18 -8.41
CA TYR A 532 -15.83 3.39 -9.24
C TYR A 532 -16.18 4.63 -8.43
N TRP A 533 -17.14 4.54 -7.49
CA TRP A 533 -17.41 5.64 -6.57
C TRP A 533 -16.17 5.98 -5.73
N PHE A 534 -15.50 4.97 -5.17
CA PHE A 534 -14.31 5.17 -4.34
C PHE A 534 -13.22 5.93 -5.11
N THR A 535 -12.94 5.49 -6.34
CA THR A 535 -11.98 6.13 -7.25
C THR A 535 -12.34 7.59 -7.52
N GLY A 536 -13.61 7.87 -7.79
CA GLY A 536 -14.09 9.24 -8.01
C GLY A 536 -14.01 10.10 -6.75
N ALA A 537 -14.35 9.54 -5.59
CA ALA A 537 -14.35 10.24 -4.31
C ALA A 537 -12.94 10.63 -3.85
N SER A 538 -11.97 9.71 -3.98
CA SER A 538 -10.56 9.97 -3.65
C SER A 538 -9.94 10.98 -4.60
N THR A 539 -10.19 10.85 -5.91
CA THR A 539 -9.73 11.81 -6.92
C THR A 539 -10.33 13.19 -6.68
N GLN A 540 -11.62 13.29 -6.38
CA GLN A 540 -12.27 14.56 -6.05
C GLN A 540 -11.64 15.24 -4.83
N ALA A 541 -11.24 14.47 -3.81
CA ALA A 541 -10.55 15.00 -2.63
C ALA A 541 -9.23 15.68 -3.02
N VAL A 542 -8.43 15.00 -3.86
CA VAL A 542 -7.16 15.52 -4.38
C VAL A 542 -7.39 16.75 -5.24
N THR A 543 -8.25 16.67 -6.26
CA THR A 543 -8.52 17.78 -7.18
C THR A 543 -8.94 19.06 -6.46
N THR A 544 -9.80 18.91 -5.45
CA THR A 544 -10.30 20.06 -4.67
C THR A 544 -9.21 20.67 -3.80
N GLY A 545 -8.42 19.84 -3.11
CA GLY A 545 -7.31 20.31 -2.29
C GLY A 545 -6.21 20.94 -3.13
N ALA A 546 -5.84 20.30 -4.25
CA ALA A 546 -4.84 20.79 -5.19
C ALA A 546 -5.22 22.16 -5.74
N TYR A 547 -6.49 22.36 -6.13
CA TYR A 547 -6.98 23.68 -6.55
C TYR A 547 -6.70 24.78 -5.50
N ARG A 548 -6.93 24.48 -4.21
CA ARG A 548 -6.69 25.43 -3.11
C ARG A 548 -5.21 25.64 -2.83
N ALA A 549 -4.40 24.59 -2.91
CA ALA A 549 -2.96 24.70 -2.80
C ALA A 549 -2.39 25.57 -3.93
N VAL A 550 -2.80 25.33 -5.17
CA VAL A 550 -2.44 26.13 -6.36
C VAL A 550 -2.83 27.59 -6.20
N GLU A 551 -4.07 27.86 -5.79
CA GLU A 551 -4.57 29.23 -5.53
C GLU A 551 -3.69 29.96 -4.51
N PHE A 552 -3.36 29.30 -3.40
CA PHE A 552 -2.51 29.86 -2.36
C PHE A 552 -1.07 30.07 -2.82
N ILE A 553 -0.45 29.07 -3.46
CA ILE A 553 0.94 29.14 -3.90
C ILE A 553 1.11 30.25 -4.93
N LYS A 554 0.22 30.33 -5.93
CA LYS A 554 0.25 31.41 -6.94
C LYS A 554 0.17 32.81 -6.33
N ALA A 555 -0.62 32.99 -5.29
CA ALA A 555 -0.80 34.29 -4.65
C ALA A 555 0.38 34.69 -3.75
N ASN A 556 1.20 33.74 -3.29
CA ASN A 556 2.22 33.99 -2.26
C ASN A 556 3.66 33.67 -2.70
N ILE A 557 3.86 32.99 -3.83
CA ILE A 557 5.19 32.73 -4.38
C ILE A 557 5.87 34.05 -4.77
N ARG A 558 7.13 34.20 -4.37
CA ARG A 558 7.97 35.38 -4.68
C ARG A 558 9.22 34.91 -5.41
N LEU A 559 9.39 35.35 -6.66
CA LEU A 559 10.53 34.97 -7.48
C LEU A 559 11.67 36.00 -7.45
N GLU A 560 11.35 37.23 -7.06
CA GLU A 560 12.29 38.35 -6.97
C GLU A 560 12.61 38.68 -5.50
N GLY A 561 13.89 38.97 -5.23
CA GLY A 561 14.35 39.45 -3.92
C GLY A 561 14.37 38.41 -2.79
N VAL A 562 14.12 37.13 -3.08
CA VAL A 562 14.19 36.03 -2.10
C VAL A 562 14.84 34.79 -2.70
N GLU A 563 15.61 34.07 -1.88
CA GLU A 563 16.23 32.79 -2.27
C GLU A 563 15.42 31.57 -1.82
N LYS A 564 14.58 31.73 -0.78
CA LYS A 564 13.74 30.67 -0.22
C LYS A 564 12.35 31.19 0.15
N ALA A 565 11.37 30.29 0.10
CA ALA A 565 10.02 30.54 0.55
C ALA A 565 9.98 30.80 2.07
N SER A 566 8.97 31.54 2.54
CA SER A 566 8.81 31.76 3.97
C SER A 566 8.32 30.50 4.67
N VAL A 567 8.85 30.23 5.87
CA VAL A 567 8.43 29.08 6.69
C VAL A 567 6.93 29.15 7.03
N SER A 568 6.37 30.36 7.17
CA SER A 568 4.94 30.56 7.38
C SER A 568 4.10 30.11 6.18
N ASP A 569 4.53 30.40 4.95
CA ASP A 569 3.80 30.01 3.75
C ASP A 569 3.84 28.51 3.54
N SER A 570 5.01 27.87 3.74
CA SER A 570 5.12 26.41 3.69
C SER A 570 4.23 25.71 4.72
N LYS A 571 4.21 26.21 5.97
CA LYS A 571 3.28 25.70 7.00
C LYS A 571 1.82 25.86 6.59
N LYS A 572 1.48 26.92 5.87
CA LYS A 572 0.12 27.15 5.40
C LYS A 572 -0.28 26.16 4.30
N VAL A 573 0.61 25.84 3.37
CA VAL A 573 0.37 24.80 2.36
C VAL A 573 0.16 23.44 3.04
N VAL A 574 1.02 23.06 3.99
CA VAL A 574 0.87 21.83 4.79
C VAL A 574 -0.49 21.77 5.50
N GLN A 575 -0.93 22.90 6.07
CA GLN A 575 -2.25 23.00 6.72
C GLN A 575 -3.39 22.74 5.72
N ILE A 576 -3.32 23.32 4.52
CA ILE A 576 -4.31 23.11 3.46
C ILE A 576 -4.37 21.62 3.09
N CYS A 577 -3.22 21.00 2.81
CA CYS A 577 -3.12 19.58 2.46
C CYS A 577 -3.74 18.70 3.57
N THR A 578 -3.38 18.96 4.83
CA THR A 578 -3.90 18.19 5.99
C THR A 578 -5.42 18.29 6.11
N GLN A 579 -5.99 19.49 5.97
CA GLN A 579 -7.43 19.70 6.14
C GLN A 579 -8.24 18.96 5.07
N TYR A 580 -7.81 19.01 3.82
CA TYR A 580 -8.52 18.34 2.73
C TYR A 580 -8.31 16.82 2.75
N ALA A 581 -7.12 16.35 3.13
CA ALA A 581 -6.86 14.93 3.39
C ALA A 581 -7.80 14.35 4.44
N GLN A 582 -7.96 15.01 5.59
CA GLN A 582 -8.86 14.53 6.65
C GLN A 582 -10.33 14.58 6.25
N LYS A 583 -10.78 15.66 5.60
CA LYS A 583 -12.17 15.77 5.12
C LYS A 583 -12.50 14.68 4.10
N GLY A 584 -11.59 14.46 3.14
CA GLY A 584 -11.72 13.41 2.13
C GLY A 584 -11.78 12.03 2.77
N MET A 585 -10.79 11.69 3.61
CA MET A 585 -10.74 10.40 4.28
C MET A 585 -11.97 10.15 5.16
N PHE A 586 -12.46 11.15 5.90
CA PHE A 586 -13.64 10.99 6.75
C PHE A 586 -14.91 10.65 5.95
N ASN A 587 -15.11 11.31 4.80
CA ASN A 587 -16.24 10.99 3.92
C ASN A 587 -16.14 9.59 3.34
N ILE A 588 -14.95 9.22 2.84
CA ILE A 588 -14.69 7.91 2.25
C ILE A 588 -14.88 6.80 3.29
N PHE A 589 -14.29 6.96 4.47
CA PHE A 589 -14.39 5.99 5.57
C PHE A 589 -15.84 5.73 5.96
N LEU A 590 -16.62 6.78 6.24
CA LEU A 590 -18.00 6.60 6.70
C LEU A 590 -18.90 6.03 5.61
N ALA A 591 -18.70 6.42 4.35
CA ALA A 591 -19.41 5.78 3.24
C ALA A 591 -19.09 4.28 3.18
N VAL A 592 -17.82 3.87 3.18
CA VAL A 592 -17.42 2.45 3.14
C VAL A 592 -17.91 1.68 4.37
N PHE A 593 -17.73 2.25 5.57
CA PHE A 593 -18.16 1.65 6.83
C PHE A 593 -19.67 1.36 6.83
N PHE A 594 -20.49 2.36 6.50
CA PHE A 594 -21.94 2.21 6.49
C PHE A 594 -22.46 1.42 5.30
N VAL A 595 -21.81 1.45 4.12
CA VAL A 595 -22.18 0.56 3.01
C VAL A 595 -21.92 -0.90 3.38
N THR A 596 -20.81 -1.18 4.06
CA THR A 596 -20.45 -2.53 4.48
C THR A 596 -21.49 -3.07 5.46
N LEU A 597 -21.88 -2.27 6.46
CA LEU A 597 -22.97 -2.61 7.37
C LEU A 597 -24.31 -2.76 6.63
N ALA A 598 -24.67 -1.81 5.78
CA ALA A 598 -25.94 -1.88 5.05
C ALA A 598 -26.05 -3.17 4.24
N PHE A 599 -25.03 -3.50 3.47
CA PHE A 599 -25.02 -4.67 2.60
C PHE A 599 -24.99 -5.98 3.37
N ALA A 600 -24.26 -6.06 4.49
CA ALA A 600 -24.27 -7.22 5.38
C ALA A 600 -25.67 -7.45 6.01
N PHE A 601 -26.40 -6.37 6.30
CA PHE A 601 -27.72 -6.41 6.92
C PHE A 601 -28.87 -6.62 5.91
N VAL A 602 -28.67 -6.30 4.63
CA VAL A 602 -29.66 -6.61 3.58
C VAL A 602 -29.82 -8.11 3.45
N GLU A 603 -28.72 -8.81 3.15
CA GLU A 603 -28.73 -10.26 2.94
C GLU A 603 -27.27 -10.78 2.91
N PRO A 604 -26.93 -11.85 3.67
CA PRO A 604 -25.56 -12.36 3.73
C PRO A 604 -24.94 -12.80 2.39
N PHE A 605 -25.70 -13.41 1.47
CA PHE A 605 -25.17 -13.84 0.16
C PHE A 605 -25.04 -12.69 -0.84
N PHE A 606 -25.88 -11.65 -0.77
CA PHE A 606 -25.64 -10.36 -1.42
C PHE A 606 -24.29 -9.80 -0.97
N PHE A 607 -24.02 -9.83 0.34
CA PHE A 607 -22.77 -9.33 0.87
C PHE A 607 -21.55 -10.13 0.37
N ILE A 608 -21.64 -11.46 0.26
CA ILE A 608 -20.59 -12.29 -0.34
C ILE A 608 -20.34 -11.86 -1.80
N GLY A 609 -21.40 -11.69 -2.61
CA GLY A 609 -21.28 -11.19 -3.97
C GLY A 609 -20.61 -9.82 -4.04
N TYR A 610 -20.95 -8.92 -3.12
CA TYR A 610 -20.31 -7.62 -2.97
C TYR A 610 -18.79 -7.74 -2.67
N LEU A 611 -18.39 -8.59 -1.73
CA LEU A 611 -16.99 -8.79 -1.37
C LEU A 611 -16.16 -9.41 -2.50
N ILE A 612 -16.73 -10.37 -3.25
CA ILE A 612 -16.06 -10.95 -4.42
C ILE A 612 -15.84 -9.86 -5.48
N SER A 613 -16.88 -9.05 -5.72
CA SER A 613 -16.82 -8.01 -6.75
C SER A 613 -15.89 -6.85 -6.40
N ILE A 614 -15.90 -6.35 -5.15
CA ILE A 614 -14.96 -5.29 -4.75
C ILE A 614 -13.51 -5.73 -4.90
N ALA A 615 -13.20 -7.02 -4.63
CA ALA A 615 -11.88 -7.58 -4.83
C ALA A 615 -11.52 -7.68 -6.33
N VAL A 616 -12.41 -8.22 -7.18
CA VAL A 616 -12.14 -8.39 -8.62
C VAL A 616 -12.05 -7.04 -9.35
N PHE A 617 -13.03 -6.15 -9.19
CA PHE A 617 -12.98 -4.83 -9.83
C PHE A 617 -11.85 -3.97 -9.26
N GLY A 618 -11.63 -4.04 -7.94
CA GLY A 618 -10.54 -3.33 -7.28
C GLY A 618 -9.16 -3.77 -7.78
N LEU A 619 -8.98 -5.07 -8.07
CA LEU A 619 -7.73 -5.57 -8.66
C LEU A 619 -7.37 -4.86 -9.96
N TYR A 620 -8.29 -4.91 -10.93
CA TYR A 620 -8.04 -4.36 -12.26
C TYR A 620 -7.95 -2.84 -12.23
N GLN A 621 -8.82 -2.19 -11.45
CA GLN A 621 -8.79 -0.74 -11.33
C GLN A 621 -7.49 -0.25 -10.68
N ALA A 622 -7.00 -0.91 -9.63
CA ALA A 622 -5.73 -0.55 -9.00
C ALA A 622 -4.56 -0.73 -9.98
N ILE A 623 -4.46 -1.87 -10.66
CA ILE A 623 -3.36 -2.13 -11.62
C ILE A 623 -3.38 -1.09 -12.74
N PHE A 624 -4.56 -0.84 -13.32
CA PHE A 624 -4.74 0.16 -14.37
C PHE A 624 -4.25 1.53 -13.93
N MET A 625 -4.69 2.01 -12.76
CA MET A 625 -4.35 3.34 -12.26
C MET A 625 -2.88 3.46 -11.87
N ALA A 626 -2.31 2.44 -11.21
CA ALA A 626 -0.90 2.41 -10.84
C ALA A 626 0.01 2.54 -12.07
N ASN A 627 -0.25 1.73 -13.10
CA ASN A 627 0.64 1.64 -14.25
C ASN A 627 0.42 2.77 -15.25
N ALA A 628 -0.82 3.28 -15.42
CA ALA A 628 -1.06 4.49 -16.20
C ALA A 628 -0.30 5.69 -15.60
N GLY A 629 -0.44 5.89 -14.28
CA GLY A 629 0.29 6.93 -13.56
C GLY A 629 1.81 6.78 -13.63
N GLY A 630 2.33 5.57 -13.42
CA GLY A 630 3.77 5.32 -13.53
C GLY A 630 4.33 5.57 -14.94
N ALA A 631 3.56 5.26 -15.99
CA ALA A 631 3.95 5.54 -17.37
C ALA A 631 3.99 7.04 -17.68
N TRP A 632 3.03 7.82 -17.18
CA TRP A 632 3.04 9.29 -17.35
C TRP A 632 4.21 9.95 -16.62
N ASP A 633 4.49 9.52 -15.40
CA ASP A 633 5.60 10.03 -14.59
C ASP A 633 6.96 9.76 -15.25
N ASN A 634 7.21 8.49 -15.63
CA ASN A 634 8.46 8.17 -16.28
C ASN A 634 8.57 8.75 -17.69
N ALA A 635 7.47 9.05 -18.38
CA ALA A 635 7.50 9.83 -19.61
C ALA A 635 7.98 11.28 -19.35
N LYS A 636 7.54 11.91 -18.25
CA LYS A 636 8.09 13.20 -17.78
C LYS A 636 9.59 13.06 -17.50
N LYS A 637 10.02 12.03 -16.74
CA LYS A 637 11.43 11.82 -16.40
C LYS A 637 12.33 11.62 -17.63
N ILE A 638 11.87 10.93 -18.68
CA ILE A 638 12.61 10.81 -19.96
C ILE A 638 12.85 12.19 -20.59
N VAL A 639 11.83 13.05 -20.62
CA VAL A 639 11.94 14.40 -21.19
C VAL A 639 12.89 15.28 -20.38
N GLU A 640 12.86 15.13 -19.05
CA GLU A 640 13.68 15.89 -18.11
C GLU A 640 15.16 15.50 -18.13
N THR A 641 15.45 14.19 -18.17
CA THR A 641 16.80 13.65 -17.93
C THR A 641 17.51 13.23 -19.21
N GLU A 642 16.88 12.38 -20.03
CA GLU A 642 17.48 11.84 -21.27
C GLU A 642 17.48 12.86 -22.39
N LEU A 643 16.33 13.51 -22.62
CA LEU A 643 16.17 14.49 -23.70
C LEU A 643 16.65 15.89 -23.29
N LYS A 644 16.70 16.18 -21.98
CA LYS A 644 17.08 17.49 -21.41
C LYS A 644 16.25 18.64 -21.98
N GLN A 645 14.93 18.44 -22.15
CA GLN A 645 14.01 19.41 -22.77
C GLN A 645 13.09 20.12 -21.76
N LYS A 646 13.57 20.38 -20.53
CA LYS A 646 12.82 21.12 -19.50
C LYS A 646 12.35 22.49 -20.01
N GLY A 647 11.12 22.87 -19.68
CA GLY A 647 10.50 24.15 -20.06
C GLY A 647 9.94 24.24 -21.48
N THR A 648 10.10 23.20 -22.31
CA THR A 648 9.52 23.12 -23.66
C THR A 648 8.04 22.75 -23.66
N ALA A 649 7.35 22.89 -24.79
CA ALA A 649 5.96 22.45 -24.94
C ALA A 649 5.79 20.93 -24.76
N LEU A 650 6.80 20.13 -25.14
CA LEU A 650 6.82 18.70 -24.86
C LEU A 650 6.83 18.43 -23.35
N HIS A 651 7.69 19.14 -22.62
CA HIS A 651 7.77 19.04 -21.17
C HIS A 651 6.45 19.46 -20.49
N ASP A 652 5.84 20.56 -20.94
CA ASP A 652 4.52 20.97 -20.42
C ASP A 652 3.46 19.88 -20.63
N ALA A 653 3.45 19.21 -21.78
CA ALA A 653 2.52 18.11 -22.06
C ALA A 653 2.74 16.89 -21.16
N THR A 654 4.00 16.52 -20.88
CA THR A 654 4.31 15.40 -19.99
C THR A 654 4.02 15.72 -18.52
N VAL A 655 4.23 16.98 -18.08
CA VAL A 655 3.85 17.42 -16.73
C VAL A 655 2.32 17.38 -16.54
N VAL A 656 1.54 17.71 -17.57
CA VAL A 656 0.07 17.53 -17.51
C VAL A 656 -0.31 16.05 -17.38
N GLY A 657 0.37 15.16 -18.12
CA GLY A 657 0.18 13.71 -17.97
C GLY A 657 0.46 13.21 -16.56
N ASP A 658 1.60 13.60 -16.00
CA ASP A 658 2.02 13.21 -14.66
C ASP A 658 1.04 13.69 -13.57
N THR A 659 0.66 14.97 -13.63
CA THR A 659 -0.33 15.55 -12.69
C THR A 659 -1.74 14.95 -12.80
N VAL A 660 -2.09 14.34 -13.95
CA VAL A 660 -3.29 13.48 -14.09
C VAL A 660 -3.06 12.11 -13.46
N GLY A 661 -1.86 11.56 -13.60
CA GLY A 661 -1.42 10.28 -13.05
C GLY A 661 -1.23 10.24 -11.53
N ASP A 662 -0.96 11.38 -10.89
CA ASP A 662 -0.74 11.49 -9.46
C ASP A 662 -1.87 10.95 -8.57
N PRO A 663 -3.14 11.43 -8.69
CA PRO A 663 -4.23 10.87 -7.92
C PRO A 663 -4.55 9.43 -8.32
N PHE A 664 -4.12 8.98 -9.51
CA PHE A 664 -4.29 7.61 -9.95
C PHE A 664 -3.34 6.68 -9.19
N LYS A 665 -2.03 6.94 -9.29
CA LYS A 665 -0.98 6.03 -8.82
C LYS A 665 -0.77 6.11 -7.30
N ASP A 666 -0.96 7.26 -6.67
CA ASP A 666 -0.54 7.48 -5.26
C ASP A 666 -1.70 7.78 -4.30
N THR A 667 -2.92 7.87 -4.80
CA THR A 667 -4.12 7.96 -3.95
C THR A 667 -5.07 6.79 -4.20
N SER A 668 -5.67 6.74 -5.38
CA SER A 668 -6.80 5.84 -5.66
C SER A 668 -6.36 4.38 -5.75
N SER A 669 -5.36 4.09 -6.59
CA SER A 669 -4.84 2.73 -6.78
C SER A 669 -4.41 2.10 -5.46
N VAL A 670 -3.52 2.78 -4.75
CA VAL A 670 -2.88 2.23 -3.55
C VAL A 670 -3.85 2.08 -2.38
N ALA A 671 -4.89 2.90 -2.31
CA ALA A 671 -5.87 2.82 -1.26
C ALA A 671 -6.91 1.71 -1.46
N MET A 672 -7.06 1.16 -2.67
CA MET A 672 -7.97 0.03 -2.90
C MET A 672 -7.57 -1.20 -2.11
N ASN A 673 -6.26 -1.44 -1.95
CA ASN A 673 -5.74 -2.57 -1.18
C ASN A 673 -6.28 -2.59 0.27
N PRO A 674 -5.98 -1.60 1.13
CA PRO A 674 -6.46 -1.63 2.51
C PRO A 674 -7.98 -1.46 2.59
N ILE A 675 -8.66 -0.86 1.60
CA ILE A 675 -10.12 -0.78 1.58
C ILE A 675 -10.79 -2.13 1.33
N ILE A 676 -10.27 -2.94 0.39
CA ILE A 676 -10.78 -4.30 0.13
C ILE A 676 -10.60 -5.15 1.37
N LYS A 677 -9.43 -5.13 2.00
CA LYS A 677 -9.15 -5.92 3.20
C LYS A 677 -9.94 -5.44 4.41
N PHE A 678 -10.00 -4.13 4.65
CA PHE A 678 -10.85 -3.56 5.70
C PHE A 678 -12.30 -3.99 5.51
N THR A 679 -12.86 -3.82 4.32
CA THR A 679 -14.25 -4.19 3.99
C THR A 679 -14.50 -5.68 4.21
N THR A 680 -13.51 -6.54 3.90
CA THR A 680 -13.64 -7.99 4.06
C THR A 680 -13.54 -8.42 5.52
N LEU A 681 -12.56 -7.89 6.28
CA LEU A 681 -12.36 -8.22 7.70
C LEU A 681 -13.46 -7.65 8.59
N PHE A 682 -13.76 -6.36 8.44
CA PHE A 682 -14.90 -5.75 9.10
C PHE A 682 -16.22 -6.39 8.60
N GLY A 683 -16.25 -6.81 7.34
CA GLY A 683 -17.38 -7.52 6.74
C GLY A 683 -17.73 -8.83 7.42
N LEU A 684 -16.74 -9.63 7.83
CA LEU A 684 -16.97 -10.83 8.63
C LEU A 684 -17.76 -10.49 9.90
N LEU A 685 -17.30 -9.48 10.64
CA LEU A 685 -17.97 -9.00 11.85
C LEU A 685 -19.38 -8.46 11.56
N ALA A 686 -19.54 -7.69 10.49
CA ALA A 686 -20.82 -7.09 10.10
C ALA A 686 -21.86 -8.15 9.72
N VAL A 687 -21.46 -9.21 9.00
CA VAL A 687 -22.34 -10.31 8.62
C VAL A 687 -22.73 -11.14 9.83
N GLU A 688 -21.78 -11.51 10.69
CA GLU A 688 -22.09 -12.28 11.89
C GLU A 688 -23.05 -11.51 12.81
N LEU A 689 -22.84 -10.20 12.96
CA LEU A 689 -23.75 -9.30 13.65
C LEU A 689 -25.16 -9.31 13.02
N ALA A 690 -25.25 -9.15 11.69
CA ALA A 690 -26.53 -9.14 10.98
C ALA A 690 -27.31 -10.46 11.12
N VAL A 691 -26.62 -11.59 11.01
CA VAL A 691 -27.21 -12.93 11.11
C VAL A 691 -27.73 -13.19 12.53
N HIS A 692 -26.93 -12.90 13.56
CA HIS A 692 -27.36 -13.06 14.96
C HIS A 692 -28.57 -12.18 15.28
N LEU A 693 -28.53 -10.89 14.91
CA LEU A 693 -29.65 -9.98 15.14
C LEU A 693 -30.93 -10.42 14.43
N THR A 694 -30.81 -10.94 13.21
CA THR A 694 -31.95 -11.46 12.46
C THR A 694 -32.54 -12.70 13.13
N GLY A 695 -31.70 -13.59 13.64
CA GLY A 695 -32.12 -14.78 14.38
C GLY A 695 -32.84 -14.45 15.69
N GLU A 696 -32.34 -13.46 16.45
CA GLU A 696 -32.91 -13.11 17.77
C GLU A 696 -34.09 -12.15 17.72
N ARG A 697 -34.03 -11.14 16.85
CA ARG A 697 -34.98 -10.01 16.83
C ARG A 697 -35.81 -9.93 15.55
N GLY A 698 -35.59 -10.85 14.61
CA GLY A 698 -36.30 -10.94 13.35
C GLY A 698 -35.80 -9.96 12.28
N ALA A 699 -36.16 -10.25 11.03
CA ALA A 699 -35.69 -9.50 9.86
C ALA A 699 -36.16 -8.03 9.83
N GLY A 700 -37.23 -7.66 10.55
CA GLY A 700 -37.76 -6.29 10.55
C GLY A 700 -36.75 -5.26 11.09
N LEU A 701 -36.05 -5.59 12.19
CA LEU A 701 -35.02 -4.73 12.76
C LEU A 701 -33.81 -4.64 11.82
N THR A 702 -33.33 -5.79 11.33
CA THR A 702 -32.16 -5.85 10.44
C THR A 702 -32.40 -5.07 9.15
N ASN A 703 -33.58 -5.21 8.53
CA ASN A 703 -33.95 -4.45 7.32
C ASN A 703 -34.05 -2.95 7.59
N SER A 704 -34.58 -2.55 8.75
CA SER A 704 -34.65 -1.13 9.14
C SER A 704 -33.25 -0.53 9.33
N LEU A 705 -32.35 -1.29 9.96
CA LEU A 705 -30.94 -0.91 10.11
C LEU A 705 -30.22 -0.86 8.76
N ALA A 706 -30.49 -1.82 7.86
CA ALA A 706 -29.95 -1.83 6.51
C ALA A 706 -30.30 -0.54 5.74
N VAL A 707 -31.58 -0.14 5.77
CA VAL A 707 -32.06 1.11 5.14
C VAL A 707 -31.41 2.34 5.79
N LEU A 708 -31.32 2.37 7.13
CA LEU A 708 -30.67 3.47 7.84
C LEU A 708 -29.20 3.60 7.48
N PHE A 709 -28.43 2.52 7.55
CA PHE A 709 -27.02 2.51 7.18
C PHE A 709 -26.82 2.87 5.71
N PHE A 710 -27.69 2.40 4.82
CA PHE A 710 -27.64 2.78 3.40
C PHE A 710 -27.93 4.27 3.20
N ALA A 711 -28.91 4.85 3.90
CA ALA A 711 -29.18 6.29 3.83
C ALA A 711 -27.99 7.13 4.31
N ILE A 712 -27.33 6.70 5.40
CA ILE A 712 -26.12 7.36 5.92
C ILE A 712 -24.96 7.24 4.92
N SER A 713 -24.74 6.06 4.33
CA SER A 713 -23.69 5.88 3.34
C SER A 713 -23.93 6.75 2.10
N MET A 714 -25.18 6.81 1.60
CA MET A 714 -25.55 7.68 0.48
C MET A 714 -25.35 9.17 0.78
N TYR A 715 -25.58 9.60 2.01
CA TYR A 715 -25.24 10.97 2.43
C TYR A 715 -23.73 11.24 2.32
N PHE A 716 -22.88 10.31 2.73
CA PHE A 716 -21.42 10.47 2.61
C PHE A 716 -20.91 10.32 1.17
N VAL A 717 -21.53 9.48 0.35
CA VAL A 717 -21.31 9.42 -1.10
C VAL A 717 -21.65 10.75 -1.77
N TRP A 718 -22.79 11.35 -1.41
CA TRP A 718 -23.15 12.68 -1.87
C TRP A 718 -22.15 13.74 -1.40
N ARG A 719 -21.76 13.69 -0.12
CA ARG A 719 -20.81 14.66 0.48
C ARG A 719 -19.41 14.55 -0.11
N SER A 720 -18.96 13.35 -0.49
CA SER A 720 -17.64 13.16 -1.09
C SER A 720 -17.53 13.84 -2.46
N PHE A 721 -18.64 14.01 -3.17
CA PHE A 721 -18.66 14.79 -4.42
C PHE A 721 -19.13 16.23 -4.17
N TYR A 722 -20.41 16.42 -3.86
CA TYR A 722 -21.05 17.73 -3.81
C TYR A 722 -20.54 18.63 -2.68
N GLY A 723 -20.21 18.03 -1.54
CA GLY A 723 -19.65 18.72 -0.37
C GLY A 723 -18.16 19.07 -0.52
N MET A 724 -17.49 18.52 -1.53
CA MET A 724 -16.09 18.82 -1.84
C MET A 724 -15.92 19.56 -3.17
N ARG A 725 -16.97 20.04 -3.83
CA ARG A 725 -16.79 20.80 -5.08
C ARG A 725 -16.02 22.10 -4.85
N ILE A 726 -15.23 22.49 -5.84
CA ILE A 726 -14.59 23.81 -5.92
C ILE A 726 -15.70 24.88 -5.86
N GLY A 727 -15.61 25.79 -4.89
CA GLY A 727 -16.62 26.83 -4.65
C GLY A 727 -17.73 26.51 -3.62
N SER A 728 -17.73 25.32 -3.02
CA SER A 728 -18.72 24.95 -1.98
C SER A 728 -18.55 25.66 -0.63
N GLN A 729 -17.38 26.27 -0.37
CA GLN A 729 -17.23 27.30 0.67
C GLN A 729 -17.54 28.66 0.05
N LYS A 730 -18.78 29.13 0.22
CA LYS A 730 -19.06 30.58 0.12
C LYS A 730 -18.20 31.28 1.18
N ALA A 731 -17.65 32.43 0.78
CA ALA A 731 -16.84 33.34 1.58
C ALA A 731 -17.44 33.61 2.97
#